data_AF-A0AAD8YBR2-F1
#
_entry.id   AF-A0AAD8YBR2-F1
#
_cell.length_a   1.000
_cell.length_b   1.000
_cell.length_c   1.000
_cell.angle_alpha   90.00
_cell.angle_beta   90.00
_cell.angle_gamma   90.00
#
_symmetry.space_group_name_H-M   'P 1'
#
loop_
_entity.id
_entity.type
_entity.pdbx_description
1 polymer ?
#
loop_
_entity_poly.entity_id
_entity_poly.type
_entity_poly.pdbx_seq_one_letter_code
_entity_poly.pdbx_strand_id
1 'polypeptide(L)'
;MADDMRMDGQDDRDNNQRRTNAAAQAIPDDEPALEGYNRTDLIGQGAYGTVYRGTQRATNRTVAIKRIPYADSTPEGGVPCNVIREISLLRELTHNNVVQLLDVIQATPGGGLYLVFEYVSHDLKTFMDGRQQSDDIRERIGLPQPMVKSFMQQILNGVGYCHTHRVLHRDLKPHNLLISADGSTLKLADFGLARLSGLPNGPYTYEVVTLWYRAPELLLGASRYSAAVDVWSVGCIFAEMATGLPLFPGRSDIDQLIKIFQRRGTPNPNSNWHGVDRLPHFNPEFPKWNERPITDFVPYESLGSNNAADLLTNLLQYDPDRRLVCRQALQHPPPLQQQRFYDLYLLKELLIESTAAKMELELIVVEPAKMGETPPAEIAKQHKEARRLVESQMPCAPRVNHGEVPEEWKLKPTCPYPSTPPINPNSQDEVEVRNNINYIDWCISSRGQIDVSPIVKLISEGVNEPAPLPPKSENDKPKNGTKTKPAKKMFGVTVNNAKASKPIPSTNLWNEQNAAKDNVSITRPSHDKWGIKKIVLMFCDDFLHTTYTLPWYQEGNKTGKQMHAAVQPILDCLGIQKSQLVRCLLAALPPGVTIPVHHDTGEWVRYTHRVHVPIIVPDPTKVLFRCGPTEQSLERVDCTPGHVFEMNNQAKHAVSNTGDEFRVHLILDYVNPSFFEMRKEQNCPVRRVDLSPGEVLTQTRRSIDRVLEAGTKQYPQFLILGAQKAGTTSLYEYINQHPWVVKAKRRETHCLDWRWSDDAKSTNERRKHCLSFYHAEAMKQYPSLMTGDSTPSYLIDYYRVIPRLKECFHHNPKLMIMTRDPIKRAISHYVMVTSKDGTPEQLAARGSEWREKTLEEVFEQDVQHMKEDGLLPYWNLETKTFDRDVFEKFIDSREEDEAWERYVTTRIPLSSGSYAPLARGLYAVQCRQWLRSFPKDNFLIMKLEDMSSDSKGVQCVVNRTMEFLSLPRFEIPDAEKKNSREYEDPLSGKDELREWLERFFAPHNKRFAKMMIDEMGYEEEDWDNLWNY
;
A
#
# COMPACT_ATOMS: atom_id res chain seq x y z
N MET A 1 63.08 -27.21 25.32
CA MET A 1 63.28 -25.76 25.09
C MET A 1 62.33 -25.33 23.98
N ALA A 2 61.13 -24.80 24.22
CA ALA A 2 60.52 -24.23 25.42
C ALA A 2 59.20 -24.97 25.72
N ASP A 3 58.83 -25.41 26.93
CA ASP A 3 58.81 -24.81 28.27
C ASP A 3 57.90 -23.59 28.43
N ASP A 4 56.68 -23.93 28.87
CA ASP A 4 56.00 -23.50 30.09
C ASP A 4 55.46 -22.06 30.22
N MET A 5 54.14 -21.95 30.07
CA MET A 5 53.27 -21.32 31.09
C MET A 5 51.81 -21.76 30.88
N ARG A 6 51.36 -22.74 31.66
CA ARG A 6 49.94 -22.95 32.00
C ARG A 6 49.60 -22.08 33.21
N MET A 7 48.48 -21.36 33.17
CA MET A 7 47.80 -20.81 34.36
C MET A 7 46.29 -20.64 34.07
N ASP A 8 45.56 -21.55 34.70
CA ASP A 8 44.16 -21.58 35.15
C ASP A 8 43.29 -20.31 35.12
N GLY A 9 42.01 -20.55 34.78
CA GLY A 9 40.90 -19.77 35.34
C GLY A 9 39.78 -19.38 34.37
N GLN A 10 39.03 -20.33 33.77
CA GLN A 10 37.70 -20.05 33.20
C GLN A 10 36.84 -21.27 32.79
N ASP A 11 36.90 -22.39 33.52
CA ASP A 11 36.08 -23.58 33.23
C ASP A 11 34.80 -23.74 34.09
N ASP A 12 34.45 -22.75 34.95
CA ASP A 12 33.37 -22.94 35.94
C ASP A 12 32.01 -22.26 35.65
N ARG A 13 31.74 -21.78 34.44
CA ARG A 13 30.39 -21.22 34.10
C ARG A 13 29.60 -21.99 33.06
N ASP A 14 30.25 -22.75 32.18
CA ASP A 14 29.56 -23.52 31.13
C ASP A 14 29.26 -24.98 31.53
N ASN A 15 29.77 -25.44 32.67
CA ASN A 15 29.58 -26.83 33.10
C ASN A 15 28.28 -27.08 33.90
N ASN A 16 27.53 -26.03 34.25
CA ASN A 16 26.28 -26.16 35.02
C ASN A 16 25.00 -26.25 34.15
N GLN A 17 25.13 -26.21 32.82
CA GLN A 17 24.01 -26.33 31.88
C GLN A 17 23.98 -27.66 31.09
N ARG A 18 24.95 -28.56 31.32
CA ARG A 18 25.03 -29.90 30.69
C ARG A 18 24.62 -31.05 31.62
N ARG A 19 23.71 -30.81 32.57
CA ARG A 19 23.08 -31.87 33.39
C ARG A 19 21.57 -31.66 33.54
N THR A 20 20.80 -31.83 32.46
CA THR A 20 19.35 -32.06 32.58
C THR A 20 18.86 -32.97 31.45
N ASN A 21 19.23 -34.25 31.52
CA ASN A 21 18.33 -35.32 31.14
C ASN A 21 18.09 -36.18 32.39
N ALA A 22 16.82 -36.26 32.81
CA ALA A 22 16.24 -37.17 33.81
C ALA A 22 16.70 -37.06 35.29
N ALA A 23 15.99 -36.22 36.07
CA ALA A 23 15.45 -36.55 37.41
C ALA A 23 14.54 -35.39 37.89
N ALA A 24 13.28 -35.67 38.23
CA ALA A 24 12.43 -34.70 38.92
C ALA A 24 13.03 -34.43 40.30
N GLN A 25 13.41 -33.19 40.60
CA GLN A 25 13.86 -32.82 41.93
C GLN A 25 12.65 -32.70 42.86
N ALA A 26 12.71 -33.37 44.01
CA ALA A 26 11.70 -33.30 45.05
C ALA A 26 11.56 -31.86 45.58
N ILE A 27 10.33 -31.47 45.93
CA ILE A 27 10.02 -30.13 46.48
C ILE A 27 10.71 -29.99 47.85
N PRO A 28 11.38 -28.86 48.15
CA PRO A 28 11.92 -28.59 49.48
C PRO A 28 10.81 -28.63 50.56
N ASP A 29 11.06 -29.28 51.70
CA ASP A 29 10.07 -29.52 52.78
C ASP A 29 9.55 -28.21 53.45
N ASP A 30 10.23 -27.09 53.21
CA ASP A 30 10.06 -25.78 53.83
C ASP A 30 9.21 -24.79 53.00
N GLU A 31 8.67 -25.21 51.86
CA GLU A 31 7.86 -24.36 50.98
C GLU A 31 6.37 -24.31 51.39
N PRO A 32 5.71 -23.13 51.49
CA PRO A 32 4.36 -22.98 52.06
C PRO A 32 3.25 -23.62 51.23
N ALA A 33 2.22 -24.17 51.88
CA ALA A 33 1.04 -24.70 51.19
C ALA A 33 0.33 -23.61 50.37
N LEU A 34 -0.11 -23.95 49.15
CA LEU A 34 -0.84 -23.05 48.27
C LEU A 34 -2.33 -23.41 48.29
N GLU A 35 -3.18 -22.43 48.62
CA GLU A 35 -4.63 -22.64 48.67
C GLU A 35 -5.16 -23.06 47.30
N GLY A 36 -5.90 -24.17 47.23
CA GLY A 36 -6.51 -24.66 45.98
C GLY A 36 -5.58 -25.39 45.01
N TYR A 37 -4.27 -25.48 45.28
CA TYR A 37 -3.29 -26.12 44.37
C TYR A 37 -2.36 -27.10 45.10
N ASN A 38 -1.96 -28.17 44.40
CA ASN A 38 -0.92 -29.10 44.85
C ASN A 38 0.29 -28.95 43.92
N ARG A 39 1.45 -28.59 44.47
CA ARG A 39 2.72 -28.63 43.72
C ARG A 39 3.18 -30.07 43.58
N THR A 40 3.70 -30.44 42.42
CA THR A 40 4.17 -31.80 42.14
C THR A 40 5.69 -31.83 42.00
N ASP A 41 6.24 -31.11 41.02
CA ASP A 41 7.65 -31.22 40.65
C ASP A 41 8.23 -29.84 40.31
N LEU A 42 9.52 -29.65 40.58
CA LEU A 42 10.26 -28.47 40.11
C LEU A 42 10.52 -28.59 38.59
N ILE A 43 10.06 -27.62 37.80
CA ILE A 43 10.22 -27.62 36.33
C ILE A 43 11.18 -26.54 35.80
N GLY A 44 11.54 -25.54 36.61
CA GLY A 44 12.56 -24.56 36.23
C GLY A 44 13.00 -23.68 37.41
N GLN A 45 14.28 -23.32 37.44
CA GLN A 45 14.84 -22.41 38.44
C GLN A 45 15.83 -21.46 37.74
N GLY A 46 15.65 -20.15 37.90
CA GLY A 46 16.50 -19.15 37.25
C GLY A 46 16.45 -17.79 37.93
N ALA A 47 17.05 -16.77 37.29
CA ALA A 47 17.15 -15.40 37.82
C ALA A 47 15.79 -14.75 38.14
N TYR A 48 14.71 -15.23 37.53
CA TYR A 48 13.36 -14.69 37.64
C TYR A 48 12.44 -15.48 38.59
N GLY A 49 13.00 -16.41 39.36
CA GLY A 49 12.27 -17.22 40.34
C GLY A 49 12.20 -18.70 40.01
N THR A 50 11.39 -19.41 40.80
CA THR A 50 11.26 -20.87 40.77
C THR A 50 9.90 -21.25 40.22
N VAL A 51 9.85 -22.17 39.26
CA VAL A 51 8.64 -22.63 38.58
C VAL A 51 8.40 -24.11 38.89
N TYR A 52 7.22 -24.40 39.43
CA TYR A 52 6.77 -25.75 39.76
C TYR A 52 5.67 -26.18 38.80
N ARG A 53 5.60 -27.47 38.48
CA ARG A 53 4.36 -28.08 38.00
C ARG A 53 3.44 -28.28 39.18
N GLY A 54 2.15 -28.10 38.98
CA GLY A 54 1.13 -28.37 39.98
C GLY A 54 -0.20 -28.82 39.38
N THR A 55 -1.14 -29.12 40.25
CA THR A 55 -2.50 -29.53 39.91
C THR A 55 -3.50 -28.70 40.71
N GLN A 56 -4.47 -28.11 40.02
CA GLN A 56 -5.57 -27.40 40.66
C GLN A 56 -6.53 -28.42 41.30
N ARG A 57 -6.77 -28.31 42.62
CA ARG A 57 -7.57 -29.30 43.39
C ARG A 57 -9.01 -29.43 42.90
N ALA A 58 -9.62 -28.31 42.50
CA ALA A 58 -11.03 -28.29 42.11
C ALA A 58 -11.32 -28.97 40.75
N THR A 59 -10.37 -28.89 39.81
CA THR A 59 -10.57 -29.29 38.41
C THR A 59 -9.66 -30.44 37.98
N ASN A 60 -8.67 -30.81 38.79
CA ASN A 60 -7.53 -31.65 38.42
C ASN A 60 -6.74 -31.14 37.20
N ARG A 61 -6.84 -29.85 36.86
CA ARG A 61 -6.07 -29.25 35.77
C ARG A 61 -4.59 -29.11 36.14
N THR A 62 -3.70 -29.55 35.26
CA THR A 62 -2.25 -29.30 35.39
C THR A 62 -1.94 -27.83 35.12
N VAL A 63 -1.12 -27.22 35.98
CA VAL A 63 -0.75 -25.80 35.97
C VAL A 63 0.75 -25.61 36.17
N ALA A 64 1.26 -24.45 35.77
CA ALA A 64 2.61 -24.00 36.07
C ALA A 64 2.55 -22.91 37.15
N ILE A 65 3.26 -23.09 38.27
CA ILE A 65 3.21 -22.21 39.43
C ILE A 65 4.57 -21.54 39.57
N LYS A 66 4.64 -20.24 39.25
CA LYS A 66 5.86 -19.44 39.32
C LYS A 66 5.90 -18.63 40.62
N ARG A 67 6.91 -18.87 41.45
CA ARG A 67 7.20 -18.07 42.64
C ARG A 67 7.97 -16.81 42.25
N ILE A 68 7.45 -15.65 42.62
CA ILE A 68 8.13 -14.36 42.44
C ILE A 68 9.08 -14.12 43.62
N PRO A 69 10.39 -13.98 43.38
CA PRO A 69 11.34 -13.64 44.42
C PRO A 69 11.19 -12.15 44.75
N TYR A 70 10.42 -11.83 45.78
CA TYR A 70 10.44 -10.49 46.35
C TYR A 70 11.40 -10.49 47.55
N ALA A 71 12.53 -9.78 47.42
CA ALA A 71 13.47 -9.57 48.51
C ALA A 71 12.79 -8.72 49.59
N ASP A 72 13.15 -8.96 50.86
CA ASP A 72 12.72 -8.27 52.10
C ASP A 72 13.04 -6.76 52.14
N SER A 73 12.77 -6.04 51.05
CA SER A 73 13.36 -4.76 50.66
C SER A 73 12.39 -3.58 50.67
N THR A 74 11.11 -3.82 50.99
CA THR A 74 10.24 -2.75 51.51
C THR A 74 10.20 -2.84 53.03
N PRO A 75 10.52 -1.76 53.76
CA PRO A 75 10.38 -1.67 55.22
C PRO A 75 8.98 -2.03 55.74
N GLU A 76 7.97 -2.03 54.86
CA GLU A 76 6.54 -2.22 55.14
C GLU A 76 6.00 -3.62 54.76
N GLY A 77 6.83 -4.53 54.25
CA GLY A 77 6.45 -5.94 54.04
C GLY A 77 5.38 -6.24 52.96
N GLY A 78 5.17 -5.36 51.99
CA GLY A 78 4.15 -5.51 50.93
C GLY A 78 4.71 -5.81 49.52
N VAL A 79 3.86 -6.31 48.63
CA VAL A 79 4.19 -6.49 47.20
C VAL A 79 4.30 -5.10 46.53
N PRO A 80 5.39 -4.78 45.80
CA PRO A 80 5.54 -3.49 45.13
C PRO A 80 4.40 -3.16 44.16
N CYS A 81 3.96 -1.90 44.13
CA CYS A 81 2.86 -1.46 43.26
C CYS A 81 3.13 -1.70 41.77
N ASN A 82 4.39 -1.69 41.33
CA ASN A 82 4.75 -2.04 39.94
C ASN A 82 4.49 -3.52 39.64
N VAL A 83 4.76 -4.42 40.59
CA VAL A 83 4.48 -5.86 40.45
C VAL A 83 2.98 -6.11 40.38
N ILE A 84 2.20 -5.46 41.24
CA ILE A 84 0.72 -5.54 41.20
C ILE A 84 0.19 -5.06 39.84
N ARG A 85 0.66 -3.92 39.35
CA ARG A 85 0.24 -3.37 38.05
C ARG A 85 0.61 -4.29 36.89
N GLU A 86 1.80 -4.88 36.91
CA GLU A 86 2.24 -5.84 35.90
C GLU A 86 1.35 -7.11 35.90
N ILE A 87 1.02 -7.63 37.10
CA ILE A 87 0.12 -8.78 37.24
C ILE A 87 -1.31 -8.46 36.75
N SER A 88 -1.84 -7.27 37.06
CA SER A 88 -3.15 -6.85 36.55
C SER A 88 -3.22 -6.83 35.02
N LEU A 89 -2.16 -6.35 34.37
CA LEU A 89 -2.08 -6.34 32.90
C LEU A 89 -1.92 -7.76 32.33
N LEU A 90 -1.11 -8.61 32.96
CA LEU A 90 -0.97 -10.01 32.56
C LEU A 90 -2.29 -10.78 32.66
N ARG A 91 -3.15 -10.42 33.62
CA ARG A 91 -4.50 -11.00 33.76
C ARG A 91 -5.44 -10.60 32.62
N GLU A 92 -5.23 -9.44 32.00
CA GLU A 92 -6.02 -8.97 30.85
C GLU A 92 -5.56 -9.58 29.52
N LEU A 93 -4.35 -10.15 29.45
CA LEU A 93 -3.83 -10.79 28.23
C LEU A 93 -4.48 -12.15 28.01
N THR A 94 -5.47 -12.21 27.12
CA THR A 94 -6.14 -13.45 26.70
C THR A 94 -5.96 -13.66 25.20
N HIS A 95 -5.02 -14.54 24.83
CA HIS A 95 -4.72 -14.84 23.43
C HIS A 95 -4.20 -16.27 23.25
N ASN A 96 -4.50 -16.89 22.10
CA ASN A 96 -4.12 -18.28 21.83
C ASN A 96 -2.60 -18.52 21.87
N ASN A 97 -1.81 -17.50 21.50
CA ASN A 97 -0.35 -17.55 21.50
C ASN A 97 0.30 -16.83 22.68
N VAL A 98 -0.43 -16.58 23.77
CA VAL A 98 0.11 -16.05 25.03
C VAL A 98 -0.30 -17.01 26.15
N VAL A 99 0.61 -17.32 27.07
CA VAL A 99 0.30 -18.17 28.22
C VAL A 99 -0.64 -17.41 29.17
N GLN A 100 -1.77 -18.03 29.48
CA GLN A 100 -2.79 -17.43 30.33
C GLN A 100 -2.40 -17.49 31.82
N LEU A 101 -2.48 -16.34 32.49
CA LEU A 101 -2.47 -16.25 33.95
C LEU A 101 -3.84 -16.67 34.48
N LEU A 102 -3.89 -17.77 35.22
CA LEU A 102 -5.11 -18.35 35.77
C LEU A 102 -5.41 -17.78 37.16
N ASP A 103 -4.39 -17.60 37.99
CA ASP A 103 -4.55 -17.23 39.39
C ASP A 103 -3.32 -16.54 39.98
N VAL A 104 -3.50 -15.85 41.10
CA VAL A 104 -2.46 -15.13 41.85
C VAL A 104 -2.64 -15.43 43.32
N ILE A 105 -1.66 -16.10 43.92
CA ILE A 105 -1.73 -16.59 45.30
C ILE A 105 -0.67 -15.87 46.14
N GLN A 106 -1.08 -15.34 47.28
CA GLN A 106 -0.18 -14.83 48.30
C GLN A 106 -0.08 -15.87 49.44
N ALA A 107 1.08 -16.49 49.59
CA ALA A 107 1.26 -17.53 50.60
C ALA A 107 1.44 -16.93 52.01
N THR A 108 0.78 -17.54 52.99
CA THR A 108 0.91 -17.21 54.42
C THR A 108 1.08 -18.50 55.22
N PRO A 109 2.10 -18.63 56.11
CA PRO A 109 3.16 -17.66 56.45
C PRO A 109 4.26 -17.58 55.37
N GLY A 110 5.00 -16.47 55.30
CA GLY A 110 6.20 -16.35 54.46
C GLY A 110 6.13 -15.38 53.28
N GLY A 111 4.99 -14.72 53.04
CA GLY A 111 4.89 -13.51 52.20
C GLY A 111 5.20 -13.69 50.70
N GLY A 112 5.33 -14.91 50.21
CA GLY A 112 5.66 -15.20 48.81
C GLY A 112 4.47 -15.00 47.87
N LEU A 113 4.72 -14.37 46.71
CA LEU A 113 3.74 -14.20 45.65
C LEU A 113 3.92 -15.30 44.59
N TYR A 114 2.86 -16.02 44.27
CA TYR A 114 2.85 -17.13 43.32
C TYR A 114 1.87 -16.84 42.19
N LEU A 115 2.35 -16.93 40.96
CA LEU A 115 1.54 -16.78 39.75
C LEU A 115 1.24 -18.16 39.17
N VAL A 116 -0.05 -18.47 39.01
CA VAL A 116 -0.50 -19.74 38.44
C VAL A 116 -0.84 -19.53 36.98
N PHE A 117 -0.11 -20.18 36.09
CA PHE A 117 -0.29 -20.15 34.65
C PHE A 117 -0.84 -21.49 34.14
N GLU A 118 -1.41 -21.48 32.94
CA GLU A 118 -1.63 -22.72 32.21
C GLU A 118 -0.29 -23.47 31.99
N TYR A 119 -0.32 -24.80 32.10
CA TYR A 119 0.84 -25.63 31.84
C TYR A 119 0.96 -25.94 30.33
N VAL A 120 2.15 -25.74 29.76
CA VAL A 120 2.49 -26.09 28.37
C VAL A 120 3.72 -27.01 28.39
N SER A 121 3.72 -28.05 27.56
CA SER A 121 4.55 -29.24 27.77
C SER A 121 6.05 -29.06 27.52
N HIS A 122 6.42 -28.31 26.49
CA HIS A 122 7.81 -28.15 26.06
C HIS A 122 8.13 -26.67 25.87
N ASP A 123 9.40 -26.28 25.94
CA ASP A 123 9.88 -25.01 25.41
C ASP A 123 10.53 -25.22 24.03
N LEU A 124 10.65 -24.15 23.23
CA LEU A 124 11.18 -24.24 21.88
C LEU A 124 12.64 -24.69 21.88
N LYS A 125 13.44 -24.38 22.92
CA LYS A 125 14.83 -24.82 22.98
C LYS A 125 14.91 -26.34 23.11
N THR A 126 14.25 -26.90 24.11
CA THR A 126 14.22 -28.35 24.34
C THR A 126 13.57 -29.10 23.17
N PHE A 127 12.56 -28.51 22.54
CA PHE A 127 11.94 -29.06 21.33
C PHE A 127 12.87 -29.10 20.11
N MET A 128 13.70 -28.07 19.90
CA MET A 128 14.70 -28.05 18.83
C MET A 128 15.85 -29.01 19.12
N ASP A 129 16.34 -29.05 20.37
CA ASP A 129 17.45 -29.91 20.77
C ASP A 129 17.05 -31.39 20.71
N GLY A 130 15.83 -31.76 21.12
CA GLY A 130 15.31 -33.14 21.04
C GLY A 130 15.12 -33.67 19.61
N ARG A 131 15.29 -32.83 18.59
CA ARG A 131 15.22 -33.22 17.16
C ARG A 131 16.58 -33.28 16.48
N GLN A 132 17.64 -32.92 17.21
CA GLN A 132 18.99 -33.06 16.69
C GLN A 132 19.40 -34.53 16.69
N GLN A 133 20.07 -34.96 15.63
CA GLN A 133 20.61 -36.31 15.51
C GLN A 133 22.06 -36.41 16.00
N SER A 134 22.71 -35.26 16.22
CA SER A 134 24.10 -35.14 16.65
C SER A 134 24.25 -33.96 17.62
N ASP A 135 25.12 -34.14 18.61
CA ASP A 135 25.53 -33.07 19.52
C ASP A 135 26.61 -32.16 18.91
N ASP A 136 27.21 -32.55 17.77
CA ASP A 136 28.13 -31.66 17.03
C ASP A 136 27.35 -30.48 16.44
N ILE A 137 27.75 -29.28 16.84
CA ILE A 137 27.20 -27.99 16.37
C ILE A 137 27.22 -27.89 14.84
N ARG A 138 28.21 -28.51 14.17
CA ARG A 138 28.35 -28.48 12.71
C ARG A 138 27.33 -29.35 11.98
N GLU A 139 26.73 -30.29 12.69
CA GLU A 139 25.76 -31.26 12.17
C GLU A 139 24.33 -30.93 12.61
N ARG A 140 24.14 -29.81 13.33
CA ARG A 140 22.81 -29.36 13.74
C ARG A 140 21.99 -28.93 12.53
N ILE A 141 20.71 -29.30 12.56
CA ILE A 141 19.74 -29.02 11.50
C ILE A 141 18.57 -28.25 12.11
N GLY A 142 18.09 -27.23 11.38
CA GLY A 142 16.90 -26.48 11.77
C GLY A 142 15.61 -27.29 11.72
N LEU A 143 14.54 -26.67 12.18
CA LEU A 143 13.20 -27.23 12.09
C LEU A 143 12.71 -27.28 10.63
N PRO A 144 11.77 -28.20 10.30
CA PRO A 144 11.17 -28.22 8.98
C PRO A 144 10.52 -26.87 8.63
N GLN A 145 10.75 -26.37 7.42
CA GLN A 145 10.28 -25.04 6.97
C GLN A 145 8.77 -24.78 7.20
N PRO A 146 7.85 -25.74 6.97
CA PRO A 146 6.43 -25.53 7.29
C PRO A 146 6.17 -25.25 8.77
N MET A 147 6.95 -25.89 9.65
CA MET A 147 6.87 -25.69 11.09
C MET A 147 7.46 -24.35 11.49
N VAL A 148 8.61 -23.97 10.93
CA VAL A 148 9.20 -22.63 11.12
C VAL A 148 8.19 -21.56 10.74
N LYS A 149 7.53 -21.70 9.58
CA LYS A 149 6.49 -20.77 9.13
C LYS A 149 5.31 -20.70 10.10
N SER A 150 4.81 -21.85 10.57
CA SER A 150 3.72 -21.91 11.55
C SER A 150 4.10 -21.22 12.87
N PHE A 151 5.26 -21.56 13.43
CA PHE A 151 5.74 -20.94 14.67
C PHE A 151 6.01 -19.46 14.51
N MET A 152 6.54 -19.00 13.39
CA MET A 152 6.70 -17.57 13.11
C MET A 152 5.37 -16.82 13.10
N GLN A 153 4.33 -17.38 12.47
CA GLN A 153 2.99 -16.76 12.50
C GLN A 153 2.45 -16.67 13.93
N GLN A 154 2.62 -17.72 14.73
CA GLN A 154 2.15 -17.78 16.12
C GLN A 154 2.92 -16.82 17.04
N ILE A 155 4.24 -16.73 16.89
CA ILE A 155 5.10 -15.77 17.61
C ILE A 155 4.68 -14.35 17.26
N LEU A 156 4.55 -14.02 15.96
CA LEU A 156 4.18 -12.67 15.53
C LEU A 156 2.76 -12.27 15.96
N ASN A 157 1.80 -13.21 15.96
CA ASN A 157 0.46 -12.98 16.50
C ASN A 157 0.49 -12.70 18.01
N GLY A 158 1.22 -13.52 18.79
CA GLY A 158 1.37 -13.32 20.23
C GLY A 158 2.04 -12.00 20.58
N VAL A 159 3.18 -11.70 19.95
CA VAL A 159 3.95 -10.47 20.22
C VAL A 159 3.16 -9.25 19.76
N GLY A 160 2.53 -9.32 18.58
CA GLY A 160 1.67 -8.26 18.07
C GLY A 160 0.49 -7.96 19.00
N TYR A 161 -0.15 -9.00 19.57
CA TYR A 161 -1.21 -8.84 20.55
C TYR A 161 -0.72 -8.16 21.84
N CYS A 162 0.45 -8.54 22.37
CA CYS A 162 1.05 -7.86 23.53
C CYS A 162 1.32 -6.37 23.23
N HIS A 163 1.85 -6.06 22.04
CA HIS A 163 2.14 -4.69 21.62
C HIS A 163 0.88 -3.82 21.52
N THR A 164 -0.25 -4.35 21.04
CA THR A 164 -1.51 -3.58 21.02
C THR A 164 -2.07 -3.29 22.41
N HIS A 165 -1.73 -4.12 23.40
CA HIS A 165 -2.07 -3.93 24.81
C HIS A 165 -0.98 -3.16 25.59
N ARG A 166 -0.02 -2.54 24.88
CA ARG A 166 1.09 -1.74 25.45
C ARG A 166 2.02 -2.53 26.37
N VAL A 167 2.10 -3.85 26.19
CA VAL A 167 3.00 -4.76 26.91
C VAL A 167 4.19 -5.10 26.01
N LEU A 168 5.40 -4.87 26.52
CA LEU A 168 6.65 -5.26 25.86
C LEU A 168 7.19 -6.53 26.52
N HIS A 169 7.62 -7.53 25.76
CA HIS A 169 8.06 -8.81 26.34
C HIS A 169 9.47 -8.73 26.94
N ARG A 170 10.42 -8.15 26.18
CA ARG A 170 11.82 -7.87 26.52
C ARG A 170 12.74 -9.07 26.78
N ASP A 171 12.22 -10.24 27.10
CA ASP A 171 13.03 -11.47 27.24
C ASP A 171 12.62 -12.57 26.25
N LEU A 172 12.37 -12.21 24.99
CA LEU A 172 12.04 -13.20 23.96
C LEU A 172 13.28 -14.04 23.65
N LYS A 173 13.16 -15.35 23.88
CA LYS A 173 14.16 -16.38 23.59
C LYS A 173 13.47 -17.75 23.49
N PRO A 174 14.10 -18.77 22.88
CA PRO A 174 13.47 -20.09 22.71
C PRO A 174 12.96 -20.73 24.01
N HIS A 175 13.62 -20.52 25.14
CA HIS A 175 13.18 -21.02 26.46
C HIS A 175 11.85 -20.41 26.95
N ASN A 176 11.49 -19.22 26.44
CA ASN A 176 10.28 -18.49 26.81
C ASN A 176 9.16 -18.66 25.76
N LEU A 177 9.36 -19.54 24.77
CA LEU A 177 8.35 -19.90 23.77
C LEU A 177 7.92 -21.34 24.04
N LEU A 178 6.74 -21.52 24.61
CA LEU A 178 6.25 -22.84 24.99
C LEU A 178 5.46 -23.49 23.86
N ILE A 179 5.57 -24.80 23.72
CA ILE A 179 4.97 -25.61 22.66
C ILE A 179 4.10 -26.71 23.30
N SER A 180 2.88 -26.84 22.79
CA SER A 180 1.95 -27.90 23.19
C SER A 180 2.49 -29.30 22.90
N ALA A 181 1.99 -30.31 23.62
CA ALA A 181 2.47 -31.70 23.49
C ALA A 181 2.36 -32.26 22.05
N ASP A 182 1.36 -31.83 21.30
CA ASP A 182 1.13 -32.21 19.90
C ASP A 182 2.01 -31.43 18.90
N GLY A 183 2.79 -30.44 19.38
CA GLY A 183 3.65 -29.59 18.55
C GLY A 183 2.90 -28.60 17.65
N SER A 184 1.60 -28.41 17.84
CA SER A 184 0.76 -27.58 16.96
C SER A 184 0.71 -26.10 17.38
N THR A 185 0.75 -25.84 18.69
CA THR A 185 0.49 -24.53 19.28
C THR A 185 1.72 -24.01 20.03
N LEU A 186 2.10 -22.77 19.74
CA LEU A 186 3.17 -22.04 20.40
C LEU A 186 2.59 -20.86 21.19
N LYS A 187 3.03 -20.70 22.45
CA LYS A 187 2.61 -19.64 23.37
C LYS A 187 3.80 -18.89 23.96
N LEU A 188 3.71 -17.57 24.04
CA LEU A 188 4.68 -16.71 24.73
C LEU A 188 4.54 -16.87 26.25
N ALA A 189 5.65 -17.08 26.93
CA ALA A 189 5.72 -17.22 28.38
C ALA A 189 6.80 -16.31 28.99
N ASP A 190 6.73 -16.16 30.31
CA ASP A 190 7.72 -15.43 31.10
C ASP A 190 7.91 -13.94 30.69
N PHE A 191 6.85 -13.17 30.93
CA PHE A 191 6.84 -11.70 30.83
C PHE A 191 7.62 -11.02 31.97
N GLY A 192 8.57 -11.70 32.63
CA GLY A 192 9.24 -11.27 33.87
C GLY A 192 10.04 -9.97 33.81
N LEU A 193 9.97 -9.22 32.71
CA LEU A 193 10.61 -7.92 32.48
C LEU A 193 9.68 -6.89 31.82
N ALA A 194 8.39 -7.22 31.66
CA ALA A 194 7.44 -6.46 30.88
C ALA A 194 7.00 -5.17 31.58
N ARG A 195 7.69 -4.05 31.29
CA ARG A 195 7.18 -2.72 31.65
C ARG A 195 6.22 -2.20 30.59
N LEU A 196 5.22 -1.44 31.06
CA LEU A 196 4.33 -0.63 30.24
C LEU A 196 5.11 0.25 29.24
N SER A 197 4.72 0.17 27.97
CA SER A 197 5.09 1.18 26.97
C SER A 197 4.21 2.42 27.17
N GLY A 198 4.82 3.57 27.46
CA GLY A 198 4.13 4.88 27.41
C GLY A 198 3.84 5.60 28.73
N LEU A 199 4.42 5.22 29.88
CA LEU A 199 4.44 6.07 31.08
C LEU A 199 5.82 6.74 31.26
N PRO A 200 5.89 8.06 31.50
CA PRO A 200 7.14 8.79 31.62
C PRO A 200 7.74 8.60 33.01
N ASN A 201 8.39 7.46 33.29
CA ASN A 201 9.14 7.27 34.53
C ASN A 201 10.48 6.56 34.28
N GLY A 202 11.56 7.35 34.22
CA GLY A 202 12.94 6.97 34.48
C GLY A 202 13.71 6.20 33.39
N PRO A 203 15.06 6.26 33.40
CA PRO A 203 15.89 5.45 32.53
C PRO A 203 15.61 3.96 32.78
N TYR A 204 15.38 3.23 31.70
CA TYR A 204 15.19 1.79 31.74
C TYR A 204 16.53 1.11 32.10
N THR A 205 16.50 0.08 32.94
CA THR A 205 17.69 -0.71 33.29
C THR A 205 18.21 -1.45 32.05
N TYR A 206 19.50 -1.32 31.78
CA TYR A 206 20.18 -1.77 30.56
C TYR A 206 20.44 -3.28 30.51
N GLU A 207 20.27 -4.01 31.62
CA GLU A 207 20.67 -5.43 31.77
C GLU A 207 19.60 -6.47 31.38
N VAL A 208 18.60 -6.11 30.58
CA VAL A 208 17.28 -6.76 30.64
C VAL A 208 16.97 -7.74 29.49
N VAL A 209 17.96 -8.40 28.86
CA VAL A 209 17.71 -9.45 27.84
C VAL A 209 18.79 -10.53 27.92
N THR A 210 18.46 -11.81 27.74
CA THR A 210 19.49 -12.83 27.41
C THR A 210 20.32 -12.35 26.20
N LEU A 211 21.63 -12.23 26.38
CA LEU A 211 22.54 -11.47 25.52
C LEU A 211 22.39 -11.76 24.01
N TRP A 212 22.15 -13.01 23.62
CA TRP A 212 22.10 -13.44 22.22
C TRP A 212 20.94 -12.87 21.41
N TYR A 213 19.85 -12.46 22.07
CA TYR A 213 18.64 -11.94 21.44
C TYR A 213 18.46 -10.43 21.69
N ARG A 214 19.46 -9.78 22.30
CA ARG A 214 19.42 -8.36 22.66
C ARG A 214 19.59 -7.49 21.41
N ALA A 215 18.72 -6.50 21.28
CA ALA A 215 18.75 -5.54 20.17
C ALA A 215 19.96 -4.58 20.27
N PRO A 216 20.53 -4.13 19.14
CA PRO A 216 21.74 -3.31 19.13
C PRO A 216 21.55 -1.96 19.82
N GLU A 217 20.34 -1.38 19.80
CA GLU A 217 20.05 -0.12 20.49
C GLU A 217 20.19 -0.23 22.02
N LEU A 218 19.87 -1.39 22.58
CA LEU A 218 20.06 -1.67 24.01
C LEU A 218 21.55 -1.83 24.34
N LEU A 219 22.28 -2.56 23.50
CA LEU A 219 23.73 -2.75 23.64
C LEU A 219 24.52 -1.43 23.52
N LEU A 220 24.01 -0.48 22.73
CA LEU A 220 24.60 0.85 22.56
C LEU A 220 24.13 1.88 23.62
N GLY A 221 23.33 1.46 24.60
CA GLY A 221 22.95 2.29 25.74
C GLY A 221 21.75 3.23 25.49
N ALA A 222 20.86 2.92 24.55
CA ALA A 222 19.67 3.73 24.32
C ALA A 222 18.78 3.80 25.58
N SER A 223 18.55 5.01 26.08
CA SER A 223 17.72 5.23 27.29
C SER A 223 16.22 5.16 27.05
N ARG A 224 15.80 5.13 25.77
CA ARG A 224 14.41 4.99 25.33
C ARG A 224 14.36 3.95 24.21
N TYR A 225 13.47 2.98 24.35
CA TYR A 225 13.27 1.92 23.36
C TYR A 225 11.79 1.58 23.22
N SER A 226 11.42 0.97 22.10
CA SER A 226 10.05 0.69 21.70
C SER A 226 9.79 -0.81 21.56
N ALA A 227 8.63 -1.17 21.01
CA ALA A 227 8.28 -2.52 20.56
C ALA A 227 9.33 -3.17 19.64
N ALA A 228 10.17 -2.37 18.98
CA ALA A 228 11.20 -2.86 18.06
C ALA A 228 12.19 -3.83 18.72
N VAL A 229 12.47 -3.72 20.03
CA VAL A 229 13.41 -4.62 20.71
C VAL A 229 12.93 -6.07 20.71
N ASP A 230 11.62 -6.29 20.85
CA ASP A 230 11.01 -7.62 20.79
C ASP A 230 11.09 -8.19 19.37
N VAL A 231 10.87 -7.34 18.37
CA VAL A 231 10.95 -7.72 16.94
C VAL A 231 12.35 -8.20 16.57
N TRP A 232 13.40 -7.55 17.08
CA TRP A 232 14.78 -8.01 16.87
C TRP A 232 14.99 -9.43 17.43
N SER A 233 14.52 -9.67 18.65
CA SER A 233 14.59 -11.00 19.27
C SER A 233 13.83 -12.05 18.44
N VAL A 234 12.66 -11.70 17.88
CA VAL A 234 11.92 -12.56 16.94
C VAL A 234 12.76 -12.89 15.70
N GLY A 235 13.49 -11.92 15.14
CA GLY A 235 14.42 -12.15 14.02
C GLY A 235 15.53 -13.13 14.37
N CYS A 236 16.15 -13.00 15.55
CA CYS A 236 17.16 -13.95 16.03
C CYS A 236 16.60 -15.37 16.20
N ILE A 237 15.41 -15.49 16.78
CA ILE A 237 14.73 -16.79 16.99
C ILE A 237 14.34 -17.42 15.65
N PHE A 238 13.90 -16.62 14.67
CA PHE A 238 13.61 -17.10 13.32
C PHE A 238 14.82 -17.78 12.68
N ALA A 239 15.98 -17.11 12.72
CA ALA A 239 17.22 -17.66 12.20
C ALA A 239 17.65 -18.94 12.95
N GLU A 240 17.49 -18.98 14.27
CA GLU A 240 17.81 -20.18 15.07
C GLU A 240 16.87 -21.35 14.76
N MET A 241 15.57 -21.11 14.57
CA MET A 241 14.64 -22.16 14.13
C MET A 241 14.99 -22.69 12.74
N ALA A 242 15.42 -21.81 11.83
CA ALA A 242 15.76 -22.19 10.46
C ALA A 242 17.07 -22.99 10.38
N THR A 243 18.04 -22.70 11.24
CA THR A 243 19.41 -23.26 11.16
C THR A 243 19.75 -24.26 12.26
N GLY A 244 18.99 -24.28 13.35
CA GLY A 244 19.33 -25.02 14.58
C GLY A 244 20.42 -24.35 15.43
N LEU A 245 20.90 -23.17 15.02
CA LEU A 245 22.04 -22.48 15.63
C LEU A 245 21.72 -21.03 16.00
N PRO A 246 22.17 -20.55 17.17
CA PRO A 246 21.96 -19.16 17.57
C PRO A 246 22.65 -18.20 16.60
N LEU A 247 21.94 -17.14 16.20
CA LEU A 247 22.43 -16.19 15.20
C LEU A 247 23.59 -15.33 15.71
N PHE A 248 23.52 -14.86 16.96
CA PHE A 248 24.55 -13.99 17.56
C PHE A 248 24.94 -14.49 18.96
N PRO A 249 25.82 -15.51 19.08
CA PRO A 249 26.14 -16.11 20.37
C PRO A 249 27.24 -15.34 21.12
N GLY A 250 27.02 -14.07 21.48
CA GLY A 250 27.98 -13.23 22.22
C GLY A 250 28.22 -13.67 23.66
N ARG A 251 29.41 -13.34 24.18
CA ARG A 251 29.84 -13.61 25.56
C ARG A 251 29.86 -12.36 26.45
N SER A 252 29.85 -11.18 25.85
CA SER A 252 29.76 -9.87 26.50
C SER A 252 29.02 -8.88 25.59
N ASP A 253 28.59 -7.73 26.11
CA ASP A 253 27.89 -6.71 25.29
C ASP A 253 28.71 -6.29 24.07
N ILE A 254 30.02 -6.11 24.24
CA ILE A 254 30.92 -5.76 23.15
C ILE A 254 31.10 -6.92 22.15
N ASP A 255 31.24 -8.16 22.63
CA ASP A 255 31.35 -9.33 21.75
C ASP A 255 30.04 -9.60 21.00
N GLN A 256 28.90 -9.32 21.63
CA GLN A 256 27.58 -9.37 21.00
C GLN A 256 27.47 -8.33 19.88
N LEU A 257 27.87 -7.08 20.13
CA LEU A 257 27.94 -6.04 19.10
C LEU A 257 28.88 -6.45 17.95
N ILE A 258 30.07 -6.96 18.25
CA ILE A 258 31.01 -7.44 17.24
C ILE A 258 30.40 -8.54 16.37
N LYS A 259 29.70 -9.51 16.96
CA LYS A 259 29.02 -10.59 16.21
C LYS A 259 27.88 -10.08 15.35
N ILE A 260 27.12 -9.10 15.84
CA ILE A 260 26.10 -8.42 15.05
C ILE A 260 26.77 -7.71 13.86
N PHE A 261 27.84 -6.94 14.10
CA PHE A 261 28.54 -6.18 13.06
C PHE A 261 29.23 -7.07 12.04
N GLN A 262 29.80 -8.21 12.46
CA GLN A 262 30.43 -9.18 11.55
C GLN A 262 29.44 -9.78 10.54
N ARG A 263 28.17 -9.94 10.93
CA ARG A 263 27.14 -10.53 10.07
C ARG A 263 26.30 -9.50 9.31
N ARG A 264 25.96 -8.37 9.94
CA ARG A 264 25.09 -7.31 9.37
C ARG A 264 25.87 -6.08 8.87
N GLY A 265 27.19 -6.04 9.04
CA GLY A 265 28.01 -4.86 8.81
C GLY A 265 27.99 -3.88 9.98
N THR A 266 28.96 -2.97 10.08
CA THR A 266 29.00 -1.97 11.17
C THR A 266 27.97 -0.85 10.90
N PRO A 267 27.16 -0.41 11.88
CA PRO A 267 26.17 0.64 11.67
C PRO A 267 26.83 1.98 11.32
N ASN A 268 26.20 2.72 10.41
CA ASN A 268 26.66 3.99 9.87
C ASN A 268 25.57 5.07 10.06
N PRO A 269 25.90 6.20 10.73
CA PRO A 269 24.97 7.32 10.95
C PRO A 269 24.32 7.89 9.69
N ASN A 270 24.96 7.73 8.52
CA ASN A 270 24.55 8.38 7.26
C ASN A 270 23.78 7.48 6.30
N SER A 271 23.61 6.18 6.59
CA SER A 271 22.94 5.25 5.65
C SER A 271 21.92 4.34 6.35
N ASN A 272 22.38 3.48 7.26
CA ASN A 272 21.56 2.39 7.80
C ASN A 272 21.04 2.62 9.23
N TRP A 273 21.56 3.59 9.98
CA TRP A 273 21.03 3.96 11.29
C TRP A 273 21.28 5.42 11.67
N HIS A 274 20.31 6.29 11.36
CA HIS A 274 20.41 7.72 11.68
C HIS A 274 20.43 7.95 13.19
N GLY A 275 21.40 8.74 13.67
CA GLY A 275 21.53 9.09 15.08
C GLY A 275 22.22 8.04 15.96
N VAL A 276 22.75 6.96 15.38
CA VAL A 276 23.54 5.95 16.12
C VAL A 276 24.76 6.55 16.82
N ASP A 277 25.35 7.60 16.23
CA ASP A 277 26.47 8.39 16.76
C ASP A 277 26.14 9.13 18.07
N ARG A 278 24.85 9.30 18.38
CA ARG A 278 24.37 9.93 19.61
C ARG A 278 24.12 8.94 20.75
N LEU A 279 24.24 7.64 20.47
CA LEU A 279 24.04 6.61 21.49
C LEU A 279 25.24 6.54 22.45
N PRO A 280 25.02 6.41 23.77
CA PRO A 280 26.07 6.54 24.77
C PRO A 280 27.28 5.62 24.59
N HIS A 281 27.10 4.43 23.99
CA HIS A 281 28.16 3.45 23.83
C HIS A 281 28.56 3.24 22.37
N PHE A 282 28.15 4.13 21.46
CA PHE A 282 28.66 4.11 20.10
C PHE A 282 30.09 4.63 20.05
N ASN A 283 31.00 3.84 19.47
CA ASN A 283 32.38 4.25 19.23
C ASN A 283 32.66 4.29 17.71
N PRO A 284 33.04 5.45 17.14
CA PRO A 284 33.46 5.56 15.74
C PRO A 284 34.61 4.62 15.36
N GLU A 285 35.44 4.22 16.32
CA GLU A 285 36.58 3.31 16.14
C GLU A 285 36.20 1.82 16.11
N PHE A 286 34.91 1.47 16.25
CA PHE A 286 34.49 0.09 16.05
C PHE A 286 34.98 -0.44 14.70
N PRO A 287 35.46 -1.69 14.63
CA PRO A 287 35.96 -2.24 13.38
C PRO A 287 34.86 -2.17 12.32
N LYS A 288 35.26 -1.88 11.07
CA LYS A 288 34.34 -1.65 9.97
C LYS A 288 34.16 -2.94 9.17
N TRP A 289 33.00 -3.56 9.33
CA TRP A 289 32.57 -4.68 8.51
C TRP A 289 31.56 -4.19 7.46
N ASN A 290 31.69 -4.69 6.24
CA ASN A 290 30.73 -4.43 5.17
C ASN A 290 29.42 -5.16 5.45
N GLU A 291 28.30 -4.56 5.07
CA GLU A 291 27.02 -5.26 5.07
C GLU A 291 27.08 -6.44 4.10
N ARG A 292 26.53 -7.58 4.53
CA ARG A 292 26.43 -8.80 3.76
C ARG A 292 24.99 -9.27 3.70
N PRO A 293 24.57 -9.95 2.61
CA PRO A 293 23.26 -10.57 2.53
C PRO A 293 23.02 -11.52 3.70
N ILE A 294 21.80 -11.54 4.24
CA ILE A 294 21.49 -12.42 5.38
C ILE A 294 21.69 -13.91 5.04
N THR A 295 21.57 -14.25 3.76
CA THR A 295 21.77 -15.59 3.21
C THR A 295 23.19 -16.12 3.33
N ASP A 296 24.19 -15.26 3.56
CA ASP A 296 25.57 -15.68 3.79
C ASP A 296 25.75 -16.40 5.14
N PHE A 297 24.86 -16.12 6.09
CA PHE A 297 24.92 -16.66 7.46
C PHE A 297 23.70 -17.49 7.85
N VAL A 298 22.62 -17.36 7.09
CA VAL A 298 21.40 -18.15 7.22
C VAL A 298 21.10 -18.72 5.83
N PRO A 299 21.57 -19.93 5.51
CA PRO A 299 21.49 -20.47 4.16
C PRO A 299 20.09 -20.44 3.58
N TYR A 300 20.00 -20.23 2.26
CA TYR A 300 18.72 -20.17 1.57
C TYR A 300 17.91 -21.47 1.74
N GLU A 301 18.61 -22.61 1.79
CA GLU A 301 18.05 -23.94 2.00
C GLU A 301 17.37 -24.07 3.37
N SER A 302 17.90 -23.39 4.38
CA SER A 302 17.33 -23.33 5.73
C SER A 302 16.06 -22.47 5.79
N LEU A 303 16.03 -21.35 5.05
CA LEU A 303 14.89 -20.41 5.03
C LEU A 303 13.77 -20.85 4.08
N GLY A 304 14.10 -21.58 3.02
CA GLY A 304 13.15 -22.15 2.05
C GLY A 304 12.59 -21.20 1.01
N SER A 305 12.70 -19.87 1.18
CA SER A 305 12.22 -18.89 0.20
C SER A 305 12.89 -17.53 0.32
N ASN A 306 12.87 -16.76 -0.78
CA ASN A 306 13.34 -15.37 -0.80
C ASN A 306 12.51 -14.48 0.14
N ASN A 307 11.21 -14.74 0.27
CA ASN A 307 10.33 -13.99 1.18
C ASN A 307 10.74 -14.21 2.64
N ALA A 308 11.13 -15.44 3.00
CA ALA A 308 11.65 -15.74 4.34
C ALA A 308 12.97 -14.98 4.62
N ALA A 309 13.88 -14.92 3.65
CA ALA A 309 15.12 -14.15 3.76
C ALA A 309 14.87 -12.63 3.86
N ASP A 310 13.93 -12.11 3.08
CA ASP A 310 13.53 -10.70 3.12
C ASP A 310 12.84 -10.35 4.46
N LEU A 311 11.93 -11.20 4.95
CA LEU A 311 11.32 -11.03 6.27
C LEU A 311 12.39 -10.99 7.37
N LEU A 312 13.33 -11.93 7.36
CA LEU A 312 14.42 -11.98 8.35
C LEU A 312 15.30 -10.72 8.30
N THR A 313 15.62 -10.23 7.10
CA THR A 313 16.37 -8.97 6.90
C THR A 313 15.65 -7.79 7.52
N ASN A 314 14.33 -7.69 7.30
CA ASN A 314 13.51 -6.59 7.79
C ASN A 314 13.18 -6.67 9.30
N LEU A 315 13.21 -7.87 9.89
CA LEU A 315 13.16 -8.05 11.36
C LEU A 315 14.48 -7.65 12.04
N LEU A 316 15.62 -7.69 11.31
CA LEU A 316 16.97 -7.41 11.81
C LEU A 316 17.57 -6.11 11.27
N GLN A 317 16.72 -5.09 11.07
CA GLN A 317 17.15 -3.72 10.77
C GLN A 317 17.81 -3.07 12.00
N TYR A 318 18.90 -2.34 11.77
CA TYR A 318 19.62 -1.61 12.82
C TYR A 318 18.77 -0.52 13.44
N ASP A 319 18.27 0.40 12.60
CA ASP A 319 17.39 1.48 13.01
C ASP A 319 16.06 0.92 13.54
N PRO A 320 15.73 1.11 14.84
CA PRO A 320 14.49 0.61 15.43
C PRO A 320 13.24 1.14 14.72
N ASP A 321 13.28 2.33 14.13
CA ASP A 321 12.15 2.95 13.43
C ASP A 321 11.93 2.38 12.02
N ARG A 322 12.94 1.68 11.46
CA ARG A 322 12.85 0.98 10.17
C ARG A 322 12.53 -0.51 10.31
N ARG A 323 12.57 -1.06 11.52
CA ARG A 323 12.31 -2.48 11.80
C ARG A 323 10.81 -2.77 11.68
N LEU A 324 10.43 -3.88 11.04
CA LEU A 324 9.01 -4.20 10.82
C LEU A 324 8.24 -4.34 12.13
N VAL A 325 7.04 -3.75 12.19
CA VAL A 325 6.11 -4.08 13.30
C VAL A 325 5.45 -5.43 13.03
N CYS A 326 5.05 -6.16 14.08
CA CYS A 326 4.52 -7.53 13.95
C CYS A 326 3.34 -7.66 12.96
N ARG A 327 2.46 -6.64 12.89
CA ARG A 327 1.36 -6.61 11.92
C ARG A 327 1.85 -6.60 10.47
N GLN A 328 2.89 -5.83 10.16
CA GLN A 328 3.49 -5.80 8.82
C GLN A 328 4.24 -7.11 8.51
N ALA A 329 4.91 -7.68 9.51
CA ALA A 329 5.59 -8.97 9.39
C ALA A 329 4.62 -10.13 9.11
N LEU A 330 3.41 -10.13 9.72
CA LEU A 330 2.35 -11.12 9.43
C LEU A 330 1.80 -11.03 8.01
N GLN A 331 1.89 -9.84 7.41
CA GLN A 331 1.47 -9.58 6.05
C GLN A 331 2.62 -9.78 5.06
N HIS A 332 3.76 -10.37 5.47
CA HIS A 332 4.96 -10.50 4.63
C HIS A 332 4.88 -11.68 3.65
N PRO A 333 5.24 -11.50 2.36
CA PRO A 333 5.65 -10.24 1.74
C PRO A 333 4.47 -9.26 1.67
N PRO A 334 4.66 -7.97 2.01
CA PRO A 334 3.56 -7.01 2.03
C PRO A 334 2.83 -7.05 0.70
N PRO A 335 1.49 -6.87 0.68
CA PRO A 335 0.76 -6.75 -0.58
C PRO A 335 1.49 -5.71 -1.44
N LEU A 336 1.79 -6.07 -2.70
CA LEU A 336 2.76 -5.47 -3.65
C LEU A 336 2.73 -3.93 -3.83
N GLN A 337 1.84 -3.22 -3.16
CA GLN A 337 1.77 -1.76 -3.08
C GLN A 337 2.84 -1.13 -2.15
N GLN A 338 3.29 -1.79 -1.07
CA GLN A 338 4.19 -1.16 -0.07
C GLN A 338 5.69 -1.38 -0.33
N GLN A 339 6.06 -2.51 -0.95
CA GLN A 339 7.47 -2.90 -1.16
C GLN A 339 8.20 -2.07 -2.23
N ARG A 340 7.49 -1.56 -3.25
CA ARG A 340 8.09 -0.72 -4.30
C ARG A 340 8.63 0.61 -3.78
N PHE A 341 8.13 1.14 -2.66
CA PHE A 341 8.62 2.38 -2.09
C PHE A 341 9.91 2.18 -1.28
N TYR A 342 10.10 1.00 -0.66
CA TYR A 342 11.29 0.65 0.13
C TYR A 342 12.43 0.12 -0.76
N ASP A 343 12.13 -0.71 -1.76
CA ASP A 343 13.16 -1.30 -2.65
C ASP A 343 13.78 -0.26 -3.59
N LEU A 344 12.99 0.70 -4.11
CA LEU A 344 13.52 1.82 -4.91
C LEU A 344 14.30 2.83 -4.06
N TYR A 345 14.06 2.88 -2.74
CA TYR A 345 14.81 3.73 -1.82
C TYR A 345 16.17 3.11 -1.47
N LEU A 346 16.23 1.79 -1.23
CA LEU A 346 17.48 1.05 -0.98
C LEU A 346 18.36 0.86 -2.22
N LEU A 347 17.78 0.63 -3.41
CA LEU A 347 18.55 0.57 -4.66
C LEU A 347 19.20 1.92 -5.02
N LYS A 348 18.65 3.04 -4.54
CA LYS A 348 19.16 4.38 -4.83
C LYS A 348 20.39 4.74 -4.01
N GLU A 349 20.54 4.21 -2.79
CA GLU A 349 21.78 4.42 -2.00
C GLU A 349 22.95 3.56 -2.51
N LEU A 350 22.70 2.33 -2.97
CA LEU A 350 23.76 1.46 -3.50
C LEU A 350 24.29 1.87 -4.89
N LEU A 351 23.52 2.61 -5.68
CA LEU A 351 23.92 3.03 -7.04
C LEU A 351 24.69 4.37 -7.06
N ILE A 352 24.70 5.14 -5.96
CA ILE A 352 25.42 6.42 -5.89
C ILE A 352 26.92 6.19 -5.58
N GLU A 353 27.30 5.09 -4.94
CA GLU A 353 28.72 4.82 -4.62
C GLU A 353 29.49 4.06 -5.72
N SER A 354 28.84 3.40 -6.69
CA SER A 354 29.54 2.56 -7.68
C SER A 354 29.90 3.26 -8.99
N THR A 355 29.51 4.53 -9.21
CA THR A 355 29.86 5.27 -10.44
C THR A 355 31.33 5.71 -10.52
N ALA A 356 32.18 5.32 -9.56
CA ALA A 356 33.61 5.61 -9.58
C ALA A 356 34.53 4.43 -10.04
N ALA A 357 34.02 3.22 -10.32
CA ALA A 357 34.88 2.10 -10.71
C ALA A 357 34.59 1.57 -12.13
N LYS A 358 35.44 1.95 -13.08
CA LYS A 358 35.63 1.22 -14.36
C LYS A 358 36.05 -0.23 -14.05
N MET A 359 35.36 -1.22 -14.60
CA MET A 359 35.95 -2.51 -14.98
C MET A 359 35.13 -3.17 -16.10
N GLU A 360 35.87 -3.69 -17.08
CA GLU A 360 35.40 -4.42 -18.26
C GLU A 360 34.66 -5.70 -17.85
N LEU A 361 33.52 -5.97 -18.48
CA LEU A 361 32.80 -7.24 -18.35
C LEU A 361 32.99 -8.05 -19.64
N GLU A 362 33.79 -9.11 -19.53
CA GLU A 362 33.92 -10.15 -20.53
C GLU A 362 32.57 -10.85 -20.77
N LEU A 363 32.25 -11.04 -22.05
CA LEU A 363 31.14 -11.83 -22.55
C LEU A 363 31.29 -13.30 -22.15
N ILE A 364 30.44 -13.79 -21.24
CA ILE A 364 30.24 -15.23 -21.06
C ILE A 364 29.39 -15.73 -22.23
N VAL A 365 30.04 -16.39 -23.18
CA VAL A 365 29.42 -17.15 -24.27
C VAL A 365 28.90 -18.47 -23.69
N VAL A 366 27.59 -18.71 -23.76
CA VAL A 366 26.99 -20.02 -23.46
C VAL A 366 26.87 -20.79 -24.77
N GLU A 367 27.51 -21.96 -24.86
CA GLU A 367 27.44 -22.85 -26.03
C GLU A 367 26.02 -23.43 -26.24
N PRO A 368 25.54 -23.56 -27.48
CA PRO A 368 24.26 -24.20 -27.76
C PRO A 368 24.37 -25.73 -27.75
N ALA A 369 23.54 -26.38 -26.94
CA ALA A 369 23.35 -27.83 -26.97
C ALA A 369 22.77 -28.30 -28.32
N LYS A 370 23.21 -29.47 -28.77
CA LYS A 370 22.86 -30.10 -30.06
C LYS A 370 21.35 -30.30 -30.25
N MET A 371 20.85 -30.00 -31.46
CA MET A 371 19.47 -30.25 -31.87
C MET A 371 19.18 -31.75 -32.04
N GLY A 372 18.34 -32.26 -31.14
CA GLY A 372 17.37 -33.33 -31.39
C GLY A 372 16.01 -32.83 -30.90
N GLU A 373 14.91 -33.40 -31.38
CA GLU A 373 13.53 -33.01 -31.00
C GLU A 373 13.41 -32.74 -29.50
N THR A 374 12.90 -31.55 -29.16
CA THR A 374 12.85 -31.05 -27.78
C THR A 374 11.93 -31.96 -26.95
N PRO A 375 12.46 -32.67 -25.92
CA PRO A 375 11.67 -33.61 -25.15
C PRO A 375 10.50 -32.90 -24.45
N PRO A 376 9.36 -33.58 -24.22
CA PRO A 376 8.22 -33.02 -23.47
C PRO A 376 8.60 -32.43 -22.10
N ALA A 377 9.68 -32.93 -21.49
CA ALA A 377 10.23 -32.41 -20.24
C ALA A 377 10.91 -31.03 -20.39
N GLU A 378 11.57 -30.76 -21.52
CA GLU A 378 12.19 -29.46 -21.80
C GLU A 378 11.13 -28.43 -22.22
N ILE A 379 10.06 -28.87 -22.90
CA ILE A 379 8.84 -28.06 -23.10
C ILE A 379 8.19 -27.76 -21.75
N ALA A 380 8.05 -28.74 -20.85
CA ALA A 380 7.51 -28.51 -19.51
C ALA A 380 8.41 -27.58 -18.67
N LYS A 381 9.73 -27.64 -18.85
CA LYS A 381 10.71 -26.74 -18.23
C LYS A 381 10.62 -25.33 -18.80
N GLN A 382 10.50 -25.16 -20.12
CA GLN A 382 10.22 -23.87 -20.76
C GLN A 382 8.85 -23.31 -20.36
N HIS A 383 7.83 -24.15 -20.18
CA HIS A 383 6.54 -23.75 -19.63
C HIS A 383 6.62 -23.36 -18.15
N LYS A 384 7.45 -24.04 -17.35
CA LYS A 384 7.72 -23.71 -15.95
C LYS A 384 8.54 -22.44 -15.84
N GLU A 385 9.46 -22.20 -16.76
CA GLU A 385 10.31 -21.02 -16.86
C GLU A 385 9.53 -19.82 -17.43
N ALA A 386 8.62 -20.03 -18.39
CA ALA A 386 7.69 -19.03 -18.89
C ALA A 386 6.62 -18.69 -17.84
N ARG A 387 6.11 -19.67 -17.07
CA ARG A 387 5.28 -19.41 -15.87
C ARG A 387 6.07 -18.60 -14.85
N ARG A 388 7.30 -19.02 -14.54
CA ARG A 388 8.21 -18.27 -13.67
C ARG A 388 8.50 -16.86 -14.19
N LEU A 389 8.61 -16.63 -15.50
CA LEU A 389 8.88 -15.32 -16.13
C LEU A 389 7.62 -14.42 -16.18
N VAL A 390 6.44 -15.00 -16.41
CA VAL A 390 5.14 -14.31 -16.29
C VAL A 390 4.79 -13.99 -14.84
N GLU A 391 5.28 -14.81 -13.90
CA GLU A 391 5.10 -14.62 -12.45
C GLU A 391 6.18 -13.74 -11.81
N SER A 392 7.38 -13.60 -12.40
CA SER A 392 8.54 -12.95 -11.74
C SER A 392 8.98 -11.59 -12.27
N GLN A 393 8.42 -11.06 -13.36
CA GLN A 393 8.84 -9.74 -13.83
C GLN A 393 7.66 -8.89 -14.34
N MET A 394 7.37 -7.83 -13.57
CA MET A 394 6.37 -6.76 -13.77
C MET A 394 4.93 -7.05 -13.27
N PRO A 395 4.21 -6.03 -12.74
CA PRO A 395 3.12 -6.19 -11.75
C PRO A 395 1.77 -6.53 -12.40
N CYS A 396 1.38 -7.80 -12.52
CA CYS A 396 0.03 -8.14 -13.02
C CYS A 396 -0.90 -7.87 -11.83
N ALA A 397 -2.15 -7.47 -12.08
CA ALA A 397 -3.12 -7.32 -10.99
C ALA A 397 -3.06 -8.53 -10.05
N PRO A 398 -3.19 -8.36 -8.72
CA PRO A 398 -3.49 -9.49 -7.85
C PRO A 398 -4.73 -10.18 -8.42
N ARG A 399 -4.71 -11.51 -8.57
CA ARG A 399 -5.96 -12.25 -8.68
C ARG A 399 -6.72 -11.98 -7.38
N VAL A 400 -7.78 -11.19 -7.44
CA VAL A 400 -8.75 -11.10 -6.34
C VAL A 400 -9.33 -12.50 -6.14
N ASN A 401 -9.49 -12.92 -4.89
CA ASN A 401 -10.13 -14.20 -4.54
C ASN A 401 -11.61 -14.27 -4.96
N HIS A 402 -12.15 -13.22 -5.59
CA HIS A 402 -13.45 -13.18 -6.27
C HIS A 402 -13.33 -13.23 -7.80
N GLY A 403 -12.29 -13.89 -8.33
CA GLY A 403 -12.06 -14.07 -9.76
C GLY A 403 -12.98 -15.08 -10.45
N GLU A 404 -13.96 -15.65 -9.75
CA GLU A 404 -15.11 -16.27 -10.40
C GLU A 404 -16.31 -15.34 -10.24
N VAL A 405 -16.53 -14.57 -11.29
CA VAL A 405 -17.84 -14.00 -11.59
C VAL A 405 -18.85 -15.17 -11.55
N PRO A 406 -20.00 -15.04 -10.85
CA PRO A 406 -21.02 -16.09 -10.82
C PRO A 406 -21.35 -16.56 -12.25
N GLU A 407 -21.59 -17.86 -12.45
CA GLU A 407 -21.88 -18.45 -13.77
C GLU A 407 -22.91 -17.64 -14.58
N GLU A 408 -23.91 -17.10 -13.90
CA GLU A 408 -24.96 -16.26 -14.45
C GLU A 408 -24.48 -14.90 -15.05
N TRP A 409 -23.31 -14.40 -14.66
CA TRP A 409 -22.69 -13.15 -15.17
C TRP A 409 -21.58 -13.41 -16.21
N LYS A 410 -21.22 -14.68 -16.41
CA LYS A 410 -20.34 -15.12 -17.51
C LYS A 410 -21.09 -15.21 -18.84
N LEU A 411 -22.42 -15.01 -18.83
CA LEU A 411 -23.30 -15.13 -19.99
C LEU A 411 -23.85 -13.77 -20.48
N LYS A 412 -23.28 -13.33 -21.62
CA LYS A 412 -23.83 -12.42 -22.68
C LYS A 412 -23.86 -10.89 -22.40
N PRO A 413 -23.63 -10.04 -23.42
CA PRO A 413 -24.44 -9.97 -24.65
C PRO A 413 -23.76 -10.56 -25.88
N THR A 414 -24.43 -11.53 -26.50
CA THR A 414 -24.30 -11.82 -27.94
C THR A 414 -24.84 -10.65 -28.76
N CYS A 415 -24.22 -10.34 -29.91
CA CYS A 415 -24.65 -9.29 -30.83
C CYS A 415 -26.09 -9.53 -31.38
N PRO A 416 -26.79 -8.51 -31.91
CA PRO A 416 -28.23 -8.53 -32.15
C PRO A 416 -28.67 -9.04 -33.54
N TYR A 417 -29.97 -9.41 -33.60
CA TYR A 417 -30.94 -9.50 -34.73
C TYR A 417 -31.31 -10.90 -35.28
N PRO A 418 -32.61 -11.19 -35.56
CA PRO A 418 -33.55 -10.30 -36.26
C PRO A 418 -34.88 -9.95 -35.55
N SER A 419 -35.33 -8.72 -35.88
CA SER A 419 -36.68 -8.13 -35.85
C SER A 419 -37.88 -8.94 -35.29
N THR A 420 -38.27 -8.69 -34.05
CA THR A 420 -39.66 -8.85 -33.56
C THR A 420 -39.93 -7.91 -32.37
N PRO A 421 -41.18 -7.47 -32.14
CA PRO A 421 -41.51 -6.48 -31.11
C PRO A 421 -41.33 -7.05 -29.69
N PRO A 422 -41.22 -6.20 -28.66
CA PRO A 422 -40.94 -6.66 -27.30
C PRO A 422 -42.10 -7.52 -26.77
N ILE A 423 -41.80 -8.77 -26.38
CA ILE A 423 -42.73 -9.67 -25.67
C ILE A 423 -42.51 -9.51 -24.16
N ASN A 424 -43.64 -9.54 -23.44
CA ASN A 424 -43.83 -9.24 -22.02
C ASN A 424 -42.94 -10.09 -21.08
N PRO A 425 -42.26 -9.51 -20.05
CA PRO A 425 -41.25 -10.19 -19.22
C PRO A 425 -41.70 -11.37 -18.32
N ASN A 426 -42.92 -11.89 -18.48
CA ASN A 426 -43.54 -12.83 -17.52
C ASN A 426 -43.99 -14.18 -18.11
N SER A 427 -43.55 -14.60 -19.31
CA SER A 427 -43.90 -15.94 -19.82
C SER A 427 -42.87 -17.01 -19.45
N GLN A 428 -43.37 -18.22 -19.18
CA GLN A 428 -42.60 -19.41 -18.79
C GLN A 428 -41.65 -19.96 -19.88
N ASP A 429 -41.57 -19.29 -21.04
CA ASP A 429 -40.77 -19.71 -22.19
C ASP A 429 -39.25 -19.48 -21.99
N GLU A 430 -38.83 -18.67 -21.00
CA GLU A 430 -37.40 -18.45 -20.70
C GLU A 430 -36.68 -19.73 -20.21
N VAL A 431 -37.39 -20.67 -19.58
CA VAL A 431 -36.76 -21.86 -19.00
C VAL A 431 -36.44 -22.90 -20.07
N GLU A 432 -37.24 -23.00 -21.13
CA GLU A 432 -36.97 -23.92 -22.25
C GLU A 432 -35.92 -23.36 -23.22
N VAL A 433 -35.82 -22.04 -23.39
CA VAL A 433 -34.76 -21.42 -24.22
C VAL A 433 -33.41 -21.47 -23.50
N ARG A 434 -33.36 -21.33 -22.17
CA ARG A 434 -32.11 -21.46 -21.38
C ARG A 434 -31.49 -22.86 -21.43
N ASN A 435 -32.31 -23.90 -21.58
CA ASN A 435 -31.83 -25.29 -21.58
C ASN A 435 -31.38 -25.78 -22.97
N ASN A 436 -31.55 -24.98 -24.03
CA ASN A 436 -31.19 -25.36 -25.41
C ASN A 436 -30.07 -24.52 -26.04
N ILE A 437 -29.39 -23.66 -25.28
CA ILE A 437 -28.17 -23.00 -25.76
C ILE A 437 -27.02 -24.00 -25.59
N ASN A 438 -26.69 -24.70 -26.66
CA ASN A 438 -25.50 -25.55 -26.73
C ASN A 438 -24.25 -24.78 -26.29
N TYR A 439 -23.46 -25.42 -25.44
CA TYR A 439 -22.24 -24.95 -24.76
C TYR A 439 -21.04 -24.61 -25.69
N ILE A 440 -21.28 -24.22 -26.94
CA ILE A 440 -20.28 -23.95 -27.97
C ILE A 440 -20.44 -22.49 -28.44
N ASP A 441 -19.89 -21.50 -27.75
CA ASP A 441 -19.92 -20.09 -28.22
C ASP A 441 -18.84 -19.16 -27.60
N TRP A 442 -17.71 -19.71 -27.11
CA TRP A 442 -16.60 -18.90 -26.54
C TRP A 442 -15.57 -18.42 -27.57
N CYS A 443 -15.61 -19.02 -28.76
CA CYS A 443 -14.79 -18.71 -29.92
C CYS A 443 -15.71 -18.92 -31.12
N ILE A 444 -16.20 -17.85 -31.76
CA ILE A 444 -16.97 -18.01 -32.99
C ILE A 444 -15.97 -18.51 -34.04
N SER A 445 -16.06 -19.78 -34.41
CA SER A 445 -15.28 -20.30 -35.52
C SER A 445 -15.82 -19.70 -36.81
N SER A 446 -15.01 -18.81 -37.38
CA SER A 446 -15.02 -18.31 -38.76
C SER A 446 -16.21 -17.44 -39.20
N ARG A 447 -16.00 -16.10 -39.22
CA ARG A 447 -16.71 -15.17 -40.12
C ARG A 447 -16.25 -15.30 -41.59
N GLY A 448 -15.79 -16.49 -41.99
CA GLY A 448 -15.10 -16.74 -43.26
C GLY A 448 -13.64 -16.27 -43.27
N GLN A 449 -12.99 -16.41 -44.43
CA GLN A 449 -11.63 -15.96 -44.68
C GLN A 449 -11.68 -14.55 -45.28
N ILE A 450 -11.04 -13.59 -44.62
CA ILE A 450 -10.94 -12.20 -45.09
C ILE A 450 -9.70 -12.06 -45.97
N ASP A 451 -9.81 -11.27 -47.04
CA ASP A 451 -8.65 -10.90 -47.85
C ASP A 451 -7.68 -10.02 -47.05
N VAL A 452 -6.53 -10.61 -46.69
CA VAL A 452 -5.44 -9.93 -46.01
C VAL A 452 -4.34 -9.46 -46.96
N SER A 453 -4.50 -9.64 -48.28
CA SER A 453 -3.52 -9.24 -49.29
C SER A 453 -3.11 -7.77 -49.22
N PRO A 454 -4.01 -6.79 -48.96
CA PRO A 454 -3.63 -5.39 -48.85
C PRO A 454 -2.62 -5.12 -47.72
N ILE A 455 -2.83 -5.73 -46.56
CA ILE A 455 -1.96 -5.56 -45.40
C ILE A 455 -0.68 -6.40 -45.53
N VAL A 456 -0.73 -7.58 -46.16
CA VAL A 456 0.44 -8.39 -46.53
C VAL A 456 1.35 -7.62 -47.49
N LYS A 457 0.76 -6.97 -48.50
CA LYS A 457 1.47 -6.13 -49.47
C LYS A 457 2.15 -4.95 -48.78
N LEU A 458 1.44 -4.25 -47.89
CA LEU A 458 2.00 -3.14 -47.12
C LEU A 458 3.17 -3.59 -46.22
N ILE A 459 3.05 -4.75 -45.57
CA ILE A 459 4.09 -5.34 -44.72
C ILE A 459 5.28 -5.86 -45.53
N SER A 460 5.13 -6.14 -46.82
CA SER A 460 6.18 -6.69 -47.68
C SER A 460 6.90 -5.61 -48.51
N GLU A 461 6.18 -4.61 -49.00
CA GLU A 461 6.69 -3.56 -49.89
C GLU A 461 7.09 -2.28 -49.14
N GLY A 462 6.56 -2.06 -47.94
CA GLY A 462 6.83 -0.89 -47.11
C GLY A 462 6.09 0.35 -47.56
N VAL A 463 6.37 1.48 -46.92
CA VAL A 463 5.80 2.78 -47.32
C VAL A 463 6.67 3.37 -48.43
N ASN A 464 6.12 3.55 -49.63
CA ASN A 464 6.82 4.17 -50.76
C ASN A 464 7.35 5.58 -50.39
N GLU A 465 8.65 5.75 -50.19
CA GLU A 465 9.32 7.05 -50.08
C GLU A 465 9.61 7.62 -51.49
N PRO A 466 9.36 8.92 -51.76
CA PRO A 466 9.97 9.57 -52.90
C PRO A 466 11.47 9.80 -52.61
N ALA A 467 12.32 9.57 -53.62
CA ALA A 467 13.77 9.69 -53.52
C ALA A 467 14.21 11.04 -52.91
N PRO A 468 15.23 11.06 -52.03
CA PRO A 468 15.76 12.31 -51.52
C PRO A 468 16.37 13.13 -52.65
N LEU A 469 16.02 14.42 -52.72
CA LEU A 469 16.63 15.38 -53.63
C LEU A 469 18.15 15.46 -53.41
N PRO A 470 18.97 15.59 -54.46
CA PRO A 470 20.42 15.58 -54.33
C PRO A 470 20.92 16.77 -53.49
N PRO A 471 21.95 16.58 -52.66
CA PRO A 471 22.47 17.65 -51.82
C PRO A 471 23.18 18.72 -52.67
N LYS A 472 22.86 19.99 -52.39
CA LYS A 472 23.57 21.15 -52.94
C LYS A 472 25.01 21.20 -52.40
N SER A 473 25.93 21.51 -53.29
CA SER A 473 27.35 21.79 -53.03
C SER A 473 27.54 23.03 -52.14
N GLU A 474 28.45 22.97 -51.17
CA GLU A 474 29.74 23.72 -51.17
C GLU A 474 30.38 23.76 -49.77
N ASN A 475 31.69 23.47 -49.77
CA ASN A 475 32.79 24.12 -49.04
C ASN A 475 32.62 24.44 -47.54
N ASP A 476 33.31 23.67 -46.69
CA ASP A 476 34.63 24.11 -46.17
C ASP A 476 35.30 23.05 -45.28
N LYS A 477 36.62 22.88 -45.49
CA LYS A 477 37.57 22.18 -44.60
C LYS A 477 38.49 23.24 -43.97
N PRO A 478 39.03 23.04 -42.76
CA PRO A 478 40.38 22.42 -42.61
C PRO A 478 40.49 21.49 -41.37
N LYS A 479 41.04 20.26 -41.47
CA LYS A 479 42.46 19.82 -41.35
C LYS A 479 43.15 19.97 -39.97
N ASN A 480 43.41 18.83 -39.32
CA ASN A 480 44.69 18.34 -38.71
C ASN A 480 44.33 17.16 -37.76
N GLY A 481 44.97 15.98 -37.70
CA GLY A 481 46.18 15.42 -38.32
C GLY A 481 47.09 14.81 -37.24
N THR A 482 47.18 13.47 -37.10
CA THR A 482 48.38 12.65 -36.75
C THR A 482 48.01 11.15 -36.57
N LYS A 483 48.44 10.25 -37.50
CA LYS A 483 49.55 9.24 -37.41
C LYS A 483 49.26 8.02 -36.50
N THR A 484 48.84 6.83 -36.98
CA THR A 484 49.53 5.68 -37.66
C THR A 484 50.13 4.56 -36.77
N LYS A 485 49.48 3.37 -36.82
CA LYS A 485 49.98 1.95 -36.99
C LYS A 485 50.79 1.25 -35.84
N PRO A 486 50.97 -0.11 -35.84
CA PRO A 486 50.20 -1.25 -36.40
C PRO A 486 50.08 -2.52 -35.49
N ALA A 487 49.41 -3.55 -36.04
CA ALA A 487 49.07 -4.90 -35.57
C ALA A 487 50.09 -5.78 -34.81
N LYS A 488 49.54 -6.76 -34.04
CA LYS A 488 50.12 -8.12 -33.86
C LYS A 488 49.05 -9.20 -34.05
N LYS A 489 49.44 -10.25 -34.79
CA LYS A 489 48.73 -11.47 -35.21
C LYS A 489 48.84 -12.60 -34.18
N MET A 490 48.04 -13.66 -34.44
CA MET A 490 48.10 -15.09 -34.01
C MET A 490 47.29 -15.41 -32.75
N PHE A 491 46.43 -16.44 -32.69
CA PHE A 491 46.29 -17.70 -33.44
C PHE A 491 44.83 -17.99 -33.85
N GLY A 492 44.64 -18.72 -34.95
CA GLY A 492 43.32 -19.09 -35.47
C GLY A 492 42.81 -20.44 -34.96
N VAL A 493 41.49 -20.58 -34.96
CA VAL A 493 40.77 -21.86 -35.15
C VAL A 493 39.55 -21.58 -36.04
N THR A 494 39.40 -22.39 -37.07
CA THR A 494 38.35 -22.36 -38.10
C THR A 494 36.97 -22.57 -37.48
N VAL A 495 36.03 -21.64 -37.68
CA VAL A 495 34.61 -21.79 -37.30
C VAL A 495 33.82 -22.25 -38.50
N ASN A 496 33.23 -23.44 -38.42
CA ASN A 496 32.24 -23.92 -39.38
C ASN A 496 30.91 -23.16 -39.19
N ASN A 497 30.35 -22.70 -40.31
CA ASN A 497 29.12 -21.92 -40.44
C ASN A 497 27.90 -22.52 -39.69
N ALA A 498 27.29 -21.74 -38.80
CA ALA A 498 25.91 -21.93 -38.34
C ALA A 498 24.94 -21.21 -39.30
N LYS A 499 23.84 -21.88 -39.68
CA LYS A 499 22.79 -21.32 -40.56
C LYS A 499 22.08 -20.14 -39.88
N ALA A 500 22.07 -18.98 -40.53
CA ALA A 500 21.31 -17.79 -40.11
C ALA A 500 19.79 -18.03 -40.21
N SER A 501 19.03 -17.59 -39.21
CA SER A 501 17.56 -17.48 -39.29
C SER A 501 17.16 -16.45 -40.35
N LYS A 502 16.04 -16.68 -41.05
CA LYS A 502 15.56 -15.72 -42.06
C LYS A 502 15.03 -14.43 -41.39
N PRO A 503 15.38 -13.23 -41.90
CA PRO A 503 14.84 -11.97 -41.38
C PRO A 503 13.33 -11.84 -41.63
N ILE A 504 12.65 -11.04 -40.78
CA ILE A 504 11.26 -10.59 -41.00
C ILE A 504 11.14 -10.03 -42.43
N PRO A 505 10.02 -10.26 -43.16
CA PRO A 505 9.79 -9.66 -44.47
C PRO A 505 10.18 -8.17 -44.47
N SER A 506 11.01 -7.81 -45.46
CA SER A 506 11.86 -6.61 -45.47
C SER A 506 11.09 -5.30 -45.61
N THR A 507 10.56 -4.74 -44.53
CA THR A 507 10.01 -3.38 -44.53
C THR A 507 10.61 -2.43 -43.51
N ASN A 508 10.71 -1.17 -43.92
CA ASN A 508 11.07 -0.02 -43.09
C ASN A 508 10.08 0.24 -41.94
N LEU A 509 8.89 -0.37 -41.96
CA LEU A 509 7.84 -0.25 -40.93
C LEU A 509 8.28 -0.80 -39.55
N TRP A 510 9.10 -1.84 -39.53
CA TRP A 510 9.59 -2.47 -38.28
C TRP A 510 10.93 -1.89 -37.81
N ASN A 511 11.41 -0.82 -38.45
CA ASN A 511 12.61 -0.09 -38.03
C ASN A 511 12.24 0.95 -36.96
N GLU A 512 12.74 0.76 -35.74
CA GLU A 512 12.47 1.60 -34.57
C GLU A 512 12.87 3.07 -34.79
N GLN A 513 13.94 3.33 -35.55
CA GLN A 513 14.39 4.70 -35.85
C GLN A 513 13.40 5.44 -36.77
N ASN A 514 12.79 4.72 -37.71
CA ASN A 514 11.77 5.29 -38.60
C ASN A 514 10.43 5.44 -37.86
N ALA A 515 10.07 4.48 -37.01
CA ALA A 515 8.89 4.56 -36.16
C ALA A 515 8.94 5.73 -35.18
N ALA A 516 10.10 6.05 -34.59
CA ALA A 516 10.24 7.18 -33.68
C ALA A 516 10.16 8.55 -34.39
N LYS A 517 10.50 8.61 -35.68
CA LYS A 517 10.50 9.84 -36.47
C LYS A 517 9.10 10.20 -36.99
N ASP A 518 8.36 9.20 -37.47
CA ASP A 518 7.08 9.40 -38.16
C ASP A 518 5.86 8.90 -37.33
N ASN A 519 6.08 8.36 -36.13
CA ASN A 519 5.06 7.89 -35.19
C ASN A 519 5.42 8.26 -33.73
N VAL A 520 4.77 7.59 -32.77
CA VAL A 520 4.99 7.76 -31.32
C VAL A 520 5.81 6.60 -30.79
N SER A 521 6.85 6.90 -30.00
CA SER A 521 7.62 5.87 -29.30
C SER A 521 6.91 5.46 -28.01
N ILE A 522 6.67 4.15 -27.84
CA ILE A 522 6.05 3.59 -26.63
C ILE A 522 7.02 2.59 -26.00
N THR A 523 7.58 2.93 -24.83
CA THR A 523 8.44 2.00 -24.08
C THR A 523 7.60 1.01 -23.27
N ARG A 524 7.78 -0.31 -23.46
CA ARG A 524 6.94 -1.36 -22.87
C ARG A 524 7.77 -2.44 -22.15
N PRO A 525 7.75 -2.52 -20.82
CA PRO A 525 8.78 -3.30 -20.13
C PRO A 525 8.69 -4.84 -20.20
N SER A 526 7.56 -5.41 -20.66
CA SER A 526 7.31 -6.86 -20.58
C SER A 526 7.30 -7.60 -21.93
N HIS A 527 7.08 -6.92 -23.06
CA HIS A 527 6.99 -7.56 -24.37
C HIS A 527 8.31 -7.49 -25.16
N ASP A 528 9.09 -6.43 -24.93
CA ASP A 528 10.37 -6.20 -25.61
C ASP A 528 11.39 -7.30 -25.25
N LYS A 529 11.24 -7.94 -24.07
CA LYS A 529 12.07 -9.07 -23.60
C LYS A 529 11.90 -10.36 -24.40
N TRP A 530 10.76 -10.56 -25.07
CA TRP A 530 10.51 -11.77 -25.88
C TRP A 530 10.76 -11.54 -27.39
N GLY A 531 11.28 -10.37 -27.76
CA GLY A 531 11.56 -10.01 -29.15
C GLY A 531 10.32 -9.86 -30.04
N ILE A 532 9.12 -9.74 -29.44
CA ILE A 532 7.87 -9.52 -30.17
C ILE A 532 7.84 -8.08 -30.66
N LYS A 533 7.79 -7.88 -31.98
CA LYS A 533 7.66 -6.53 -32.54
C LYS A 533 6.19 -6.15 -32.66
N LYS A 534 5.84 -4.89 -32.37
CA LYS A 534 4.47 -4.38 -32.49
C LYS A 534 4.41 -3.08 -33.27
N ILE A 535 3.41 -2.93 -34.13
CA ILE A 535 3.00 -1.66 -34.72
C ILE A 535 1.64 -1.31 -34.12
N VAL A 536 1.58 -0.22 -33.37
CA VAL A 536 0.37 0.20 -32.66
C VAL A 536 -0.30 1.32 -33.45
N LEU A 537 -1.60 1.20 -33.66
CA LEU A 537 -2.41 2.13 -34.46
C LEU A 537 -3.39 2.89 -33.57
N MET A 538 -3.98 2.19 -32.61
CA MET A 538 -4.84 2.75 -31.56
C MET A 538 -4.66 1.98 -30.26
N PHE A 539 -4.82 2.65 -29.12
CA PHE A 539 -4.92 2.00 -27.81
C PHE A 539 -5.71 2.87 -26.83
N CYS A 540 -6.25 2.26 -25.77
CA CYS A 540 -6.91 2.94 -24.67
C CYS A 540 -6.08 2.91 -23.38
N ASP A 541 -6.42 3.78 -22.42
CA ASP A 541 -6.02 3.57 -21.03
C ASP A 541 -6.76 2.37 -20.40
N ASP A 542 -6.33 1.98 -19.21
CA ASP A 542 -6.84 0.79 -18.54
C ASP A 542 -8.32 0.87 -18.15
N PHE A 543 -8.87 2.08 -18.07
CA PHE A 543 -10.20 2.39 -17.55
C PHE A 543 -11.20 2.80 -18.64
N LEU A 544 -10.78 2.79 -19.91
CA LEU A 544 -11.54 3.33 -21.05
C LEU A 544 -12.00 4.78 -20.81
N HIS A 545 -11.22 5.60 -20.09
CA HIS A 545 -11.49 7.03 -20.01
C HIS A 545 -11.01 7.74 -21.28
N THR A 546 -9.84 7.36 -21.78
CA THR A 546 -9.23 7.93 -22.96
C THR A 546 -8.79 6.86 -23.94
N THR A 547 -9.10 7.09 -25.21
CA THR A 547 -8.56 6.35 -26.35
C THR A 547 -7.61 7.24 -27.14
N TYR A 548 -6.49 6.68 -27.55
CA TYR A 548 -5.41 7.38 -28.22
C TYR A 548 -5.26 6.86 -29.65
N THR A 549 -5.27 7.77 -30.62
CA THR A 549 -4.99 7.48 -32.02
C THR A 549 -3.55 7.86 -32.35
N LEU A 550 -2.75 6.91 -32.84
CA LEU A 550 -1.38 7.22 -33.25
C LEU A 550 -1.34 7.84 -34.65
N PRO A 551 -0.30 8.64 -34.96
CA PRO A 551 -0.07 9.21 -36.28
C PRO A 551 -0.21 8.20 -37.42
N TRP A 552 0.27 6.96 -37.26
CA TRP A 552 0.16 5.91 -38.27
C TRP A 552 -1.24 5.35 -38.51
N TYR A 553 -2.27 5.88 -37.85
CA TYR A 553 -3.68 5.57 -38.11
C TYR A 553 -4.54 6.83 -38.31
N GLN A 554 -3.94 8.02 -38.22
CA GLN A 554 -4.58 9.28 -38.50
C GLN A 554 -4.59 9.53 -40.02
N GLU A 555 -5.72 10.01 -40.55
CA GLU A 555 -5.88 10.30 -41.99
C GLU A 555 -5.06 11.51 -42.45
N GLY A 556 -4.41 12.22 -41.51
CA GLY A 556 -3.65 13.44 -41.77
C GLY A 556 -2.26 13.24 -42.41
N ASN A 557 -1.68 12.03 -42.39
CA ASN A 557 -0.36 11.76 -42.98
C ASN A 557 -0.37 10.54 -43.94
N LYS A 558 0.63 10.45 -44.83
CA LYS A 558 0.68 9.46 -45.93
C LYS A 558 0.67 8.01 -45.43
N THR A 559 1.47 7.71 -44.39
CA THR A 559 1.55 6.39 -43.77
C THR A 559 0.22 5.99 -43.13
N GLY A 560 -0.42 6.92 -42.42
CA GLY A 560 -1.72 6.74 -41.80
C GLY A 560 -2.83 6.45 -42.81
N LYS A 561 -2.85 7.16 -43.96
CA LYS A 561 -3.79 6.87 -45.06
C LYS A 561 -3.61 5.46 -45.63
N GLN A 562 -2.36 5.02 -45.82
CA GLN A 562 -2.07 3.67 -46.34
C GLN A 562 -2.43 2.57 -45.35
N MET A 563 -2.13 2.77 -44.07
CA MET A 563 -2.48 1.82 -43.01
C MET A 563 -3.99 1.74 -42.80
N HIS A 564 -4.68 2.88 -42.80
CA HIS A 564 -6.14 2.93 -42.72
C HIS A 564 -6.77 2.20 -43.92
N ALA A 565 -6.31 2.46 -45.15
CA ALA A 565 -6.79 1.77 -46.35
C ALA A 565 -6.53 0.24 -46.32
N ALA A 566 -5.48 -0.22 -45.64
CA ALA A 566 -5.17 -1.64 -45.50
C ALA A 566 -6.01 -2.34 -44.41
N VAL A 567 -6.39 -1.63 -43.35
CA VAL A 567 -7.16 -2.18 -42.22
C VAL A 567 -8.68 -2.04 -42.42
N GLN A 568 -9.14 -1.00 -43.11
CA GLN A 568 -10.56 -0.70 -43.29
C GLN A 568 -11.38 -1.85 -43.89
N PRO A 569 -10.92 -2.58 -44.94
CA PRO A 569 -11.67 -3.70 -45.49
C PRO A 569 -11.93 -4.83 -44.47
N ILE A 570 -10.99 -5.02 -43.53
CA ILE A 570 -11.14 -6.00 -42.44
C ILE A 570 -12.22 -5.52 -41.47
N LEU A 571 -12.24 -4.23 -41.11
CA LEU A 571 -13.25 -3.65 -40.22
C LEU A 571 -14.65 -3.70 -40.84
N ASP A 572 -14.76 -3.39 -42.13
CA ASP A 572 -16.02 -3.44 -42.88
C ASP A 572 -16.59 -4.87 -42.91
N CYS A 573 -15.74 -5.87 -43.15
CA CYS A 573 -16.13 -7.28 -43.10
C CYS A 573 -16.56 -7.75 -41.70
N LEU A 574 -15.97 -7.15 -40.64
CA LEU A 574 -16.34 -7.42 -39.25
C LEU A 574 -17.56 -6.62 -38.78
N GLY A 575 -18.04 -5.64 -39.57
CA GLY A 575 -19.09 -4.73 -39.14
C GLY A 575 -18.69 -3.85 -37.95
N ILE A 576 -17.39 -3.60 -37.75
CA ILE A 576 -16.87 -2.81 -36.64
C ILE A 576 -16.58 -1.39 -37.13
N GLN A 577 -17.23 -0.39 -36.54
CA GLN A 577 -16.93 1.00 -36.85
C GLN A 577 -15.64 1.49 -36.16
N LYS A 578 -14.92 2.44 -36.78
CA LYS A 578 -13.73 3.07 -36.18
C LYS A 578 -14.01 3.73 -34.82
N SER A 579 -15.24 4.20 -34.60
CA SER A 579 -15.74 4.74 -33.33
C SER A 579 -15.90 3.69 -32.23
N GLN A 580 -15.91 2.40 -32.57
CA GLN A 580 -15.99 1.29 -31.62
C GLN A 580 -14.61 0.75 -31.23
N LEU A 581 -13.60 0.98 -32.07
CA LEU A 581 -12.23 0.55 -31.79
C LEU A 581 -11.65 1.30 -30.58
N VAL A 582 -11.08 0.52 -29.66
CA VAL A 582 -10.32 1.01 -28.51
C VAL A 582 -8.88 0.50 -28.52
N ARG A 583 -8.60 -0.58 -29.27
CA ARG A 583 -7.25 -1.03 -29.59
C ARG A 583 -7.15 -1.55 -31.02
N CYS A 584 -6.04 -1.24 -31.69
CA CYS A 584 -5.70 -1.79 -32.99
C CYS A 584 -4.17 -1.86 -33.12
N LEU A 585 -3.62 -3.06 -33.35
CA LEU A 585 -2.18 -3.27 -33.52
C LEU A 585 -1.84 -4.48 -34.38
N LEU A 586 -0.65 -4.45 -35.00
CA LEU A 586 -0.01 -5.60 -35.61
C LEU A 586 1.07 -6.14 -34.68
N ALA A 587 1.10 -7.45 -34.48
CA ALA A 587 2.09 -8.13 -33.65
C ALA A 587 2.85 -9.19 -34.46
N ALA A 588 4.17 -9.09 -34.50
CA ALA A 588 5.07 -10.04 -35.14
C ALA A 588 5.76 -10.92 -34.07
N LEU A 589 5.46 -12.21 -34.07
CA LEU A 589 6.03 -13.21 -33.15
C LEU A 589 7.20 -13.94 -33.82
N PRO A 590 8.42 -13.91 -33.24
CA PRO A 590 9.59 -14.62 -33.77
C PRO A 590 9.45 -16.16 -33.77
N PRO A 591 10.27 -16.85 -34.59
CA PRO A 591 10.45 -18.31 -34.56
C PRO A 591 10.82 -18.81 -33.15
N GLY A 592 10.26 -19.95 -32.73
CA GLY A 592 10.60 -20.65 -31.49
C GLY A 592 10.06 -20.01 -30.20
N VAL A 593 9.34 -18.88 -30.27
CA VAL A 593 8.81 -18.21 -29.08
C VAL A 593 7.43 -18.75 -28.69
N THR A 594 7.28 -19.02 -27.39
CA THR A 594 6.02 -19.43 -26.76
C THR A 594 5.56 -18.38 -25.77
N ILE A 595 4.35 -17.87 -25.97
CA ILE A 595 3.60 -17.09 -25.00
C ILE A 595 2.76 -18.06 -24.16
N PRO A 596 2.99 -18.16 -22.84
CA PRO A 596 2.27 -19.09 -21.99
C PRO A 596 0.80 -18.69 -21.80
N VAL A 597 0.03 -19.55 -21.14
CA VAL A 597 -1.39 -19.31 -20.86
C VAL A 597 -1.56 -18.03 -20.05
N HIS A 598 -2.29 -17.08 -20.62
CA HIS A 598 -2.61 -15.79 -20.00
C HIS A 598 -3.98 -15.31 -20.46
N HIS A 599 -4.49 -14.24 -19.86
CA HIS A 599 -5.62 -13.45 -20.36
C HIS A 599 -5.22 -11.98 -20.25
N ASP A 600 -5.95 -11.10 -20.93
CA ASP A 600 -5.70 -9.67 -20.80
C ASP A 600 -6.08 -9.16 -19.42
N THR A 601 -5.32 -8.18 -18.94
CA THR A 601 -5.53 -7.57 -17.64
C THR A 601 -5.81 -6.08 -17.82
N GLY A 602 -6.72 -5.53 -17.03
CA GLY A 602 -7.18 -4.13 -17.12
C GLY A 602 -8.70 -4.02 -17.02
N GLU A 603 -9.22 -2.88 -16.60
CA GLU A 603 -10.67 -2.70 -16.42
C GLU A 603 -11.42 -2.72 -17.76
N TRP A 604 -10.80 -2.19 -18.82
CA TRP A 604 -11.31 -2.21 -20.20
C TRP A 604 -11.66 -3.61 -20.73
N VAL A 605 -11.05 -4.68 -20.19
CA VAL A 605 -11.23 -6.07 -20.62
C VAL A 605 -12.68 -6.52 -20.53
N ARG A 606 -13.42 -6.08 -19.50
CA ARG A 606 -14.82 -6.49 -19.28
C ARG A 606 -15.82 -5.84 -20.23
N TYR A 607 -15.39 -4.80 -20.94
CA TYR A 607 -16.25 -4.02 -21.82
C TYR A 607 -15.97 -4.26 -23.31
N THR A 608 -14.96 -5.07 -23.63
CA THR A 608 -14.42 -5.19 -24.99
C THR A 608 -14.42 -6.62 -25.51
N HIS A 609 -14.59 -6.73 -26.82
CA HIS A 609 -14.40 -7.96 -27.58
C HIS A 609 -13.06 -7.89 -28.30
N ARG A 610 -12.38 -9.03 -28.43
CA ARG A 610 -11.12 -9.13 -29.16
C ARG A 610 -11.24 -9.92 -30.43
N VAL A 611 -10.59 -9.40 -31.45
CA VAL A 611 -10.44 -10.08 -32.73
C VAL A 611 -8.97 -10.29 -33.04
N HIS A 612 -8.60 -11.53 -33.36
CA HIS A 612 -7.33 -11.87 -33.97
C HIS A 612 -7.54 -12.24 -35.44
N VAL A 613 -6.73 -11.66 -36.32
CA VAL A 613 -6.66 -12.04 -37.74
C VAL A 613 -5.21 -12.39 -38.08
N PRO A 614 -4.88 -13.66 -38.40
CA PRO A 614 -3.57 -14.03 -38.89
C PRO A 614 -3.34 -13.38 -40.25
N ILE A 615 -2.24 -12.63 -40.37
CA ILE A 615 -1.88 -11.91 -41.59
C ILE A 615 -0.80 -12.67 -42.35
N ILE A 616 0.30 -13.00 -41.66
CA ILE A 616 1.41 -13.79 -42.21
C ILE A 616 1.60 -15.00 -41.30
N VAL A 617 1.27 -16.18 -41.80
CA VAL A 617 1.50 -17.46 -41.12
C VAL A 617 2.02 -18.45 -42.17
N PRO A 618 3.35 -18.58 -42.33
CA PRO A 618 3.95 -19.37 -43.40
C PRO A 618 3.58 -20.86 -43.34
N ASP A 619 3.45 -21.41 -42.13
CA ASP A 619 2.99 -22.77 -41.88
C ASP A 619 2.02 -22.79 -40.69
N PRO A 620 0.69 -22.80 -40.94
CA PRO A 620 -0.32 -22.83 -39.88
C PRO A 620 -0.24 -24.07 -38.98
N THR A 621 0.32 -25.18 -39.47
CA THR A 621 0.44 -26.41 -38.68
C THR A 621 1.46 -26.27 -37.54
N LYS A 622 2.45 -25.39 -37.74
CA LYS A 622 3.50 -25.02 -36.77
C LYS A 622 3.13 -23.84 -35.87
N VAL A 623 1.87 -23.41 -35.88
CA VAL A 623 1.35 -22.42 -34.93
C VAL A 623 0.36 -23.10 -34.00
N LEU A 624 0.74 -23.22 -32.73
CA LEU A 624 -0.14 -23.75 -31.70
C LEU A 624 -0.79 -22.59 -30.95
N PHE A 625 -1.88 -22.07 -31.50
CA PHE A 625 -2.75 -21.12 -30.79
C PHE A 625 -3.84 -21.88 -30.05
N ARG A 626 -4.02 -21.60 -28.77
CA ARG A 626 -5.04 -22.23 -27.93
C ARG A 626 -5.82 -21.19 -27.14
N CYS A 627 -7.13 -21.38 -27.00
CA CYS A 627 -7.98 -20.51 -26.20
C CYS A 627 -9.09 -21.27 -25.46
N GLY A 628 -9.58 -20.71 -24.36
CA GLY A 628 -10.64 -21.32 -23.55
C GLY A 628 -10.94 -20.51 -22.27
N PRO A 629 -12.04 -20.80 -21.57
CA PRO A 629 -12.43 -20.08 -20.36
C PRO A 629 -11.50 -20.38 -19.17
N THR A 630 -10.94 -21.58 -19.12
CA THR A 630 -10.01 -22.01 -18.07
C THR A 630 -8.73 -22.58 -18.68
N GLU A 631 -7.71 -22.80 -17.84
CA GLU A 631 -6.45 -23.38 -18.32
C GLU A 631 -6.60 -24.86 -18.67
N GLN A 632 -7.56 -25.55 -18.06
CA GLN A 632 -7.86 -26.95 -18.36
C GLN A 632 -8.73 -27.13 -19.62
N SER A 633 -9.41 -26.07 -20.08
CA SER A 633 -10.36 -26.11 -21.22
C SER A 633 -9.82 -25.42 -22.48
N LEU A 634 -8.50 -25.31 -22.61
CA LEU A 634 -7.87 -24.69 -23.78
C LEU A 634 -7.95 -25.59 -25.02
N GLU A 635 -8.64 -25.11 -26.06
CA GLU A 635 -8.77 -25.80 -27.35
C GLU A 635 -7.87 -25.16 -28.41
N ARG A 636 -7.38 -25.97 -29.36
CA ARG A 636 -6.56 -25.49 -30.47
C ARG A 636 -7.42 -24.75 -31.48
N VAL A 637 -6.89 -23.63 -31.98
CA VAL A 637 -7.48 -22.86 -33.07
C VAL A 637 -6.50 -22.75 -34.23
N ASP A 638 -6.96 -23.10 -35.43
CA ASP A 638 -6.11 -23.11 -36.63
C ASP A 638 -5.90 -21.72 -37.19
N CYS A 639 -4.67 -21.21 -37.09
CA CYS A 639 -4.28 -19.86 -37.51
C CYS A 639 -4.01 -19.73 -39.01
N THR A 640 -4.96 -20.10 -39.87
CA THR A 640 -4.84 -19.88 -41.32
C THR A 640 -4.88 -18.39 -41.66
N PRO A 641 -4.03 -17.87 -42.55
CA PRO A 641 -4.08 -16.47 -42.98
C PRO A 641 -5.49 -16.04 -43.43
N GLY A 642 -5.94 -14.90 -42.91
CA GLY A 642 -7.27 -14.33 -43.18
C GLY A 642 -8.41 -14.90 -42.33
N HIS A 643 -8.20 -15.95 -41.54
CA HIS A 643 -9.22 -16.41 -40.61
C HIS A 643 -9.45 -15.41 -39.47
N VAL A 644 -10.71 -15.27 -39.06
CA VAL A 644 -11.09 -14.38 -37.95
C VAL A 644 -11.36 -15.21 -36.71
N PHE A 645 -10.70 -14.86 -35.61
CA PHE A 645 -11.00 -15.39 -34.28
C PHE A 645 -11.50 -14.26 -33.40
N GLU A 646 -12.78 -14.34 -33.06
CA GLU A 646 -13.40 -13.44 -32.10
C GLU A 646 -13.45 -14.12 -30.74
N MET A 647 -12.89 -13.45 -29.74
CA MET A 647 -12.69 -13.95 -28.39
C MET A 647 -13.25 -12.95 -27.38
N ASN A 648 -13.81 -13.46 -26.29
CA ASN A 648 -14.02 -12.65 -25.10
C ASN A 648 -12.64 -12.31 -24.50
N ASN A 649 -12.37 -11.04 -24.18
CA ASN A 649 -11.08 -10.61 -23.61
C ASN A 649 -10.76 -11.20 -22.23
N GLN A 650 -11.73 -11.84 -21.58
CA GLN A 650 -11.53 -12.63 -20.36
C GLN A 650 -11.07 -14.08 -20.63
N ALA A 651 -11.11 -14.54 -21.89
CA ALA A 651 -10.68 -15.88 -22.23
C ALA A 651 -9.17 -16.06 -22.06
N LYS A 652 -8.77 -17.18 -21.48
CA LYS A 652 -7.37 -17.58 -21.43
C LYS A 652 -6.92 -18.00 -22.83
N HIS A 653 -5.70 -17.64 -23.18
CA HIS A 653 -5.07 -18.02 -24.43
C HIS A 653 -3.57 -18.22 -24.29
N ALA A 654 -3.03 -19.04 -25.17
CA ALA A 654 -1.60 -19.32 -25.30
C ALA A 654 -1.24 -19.43 -26.78
N VAL A 655 -0.01 -19.06 -27.12
CA VAL A 655 0.47 -19.21 -28.49
C VAL A 655 1.93 -19.65 -28.54
N SER A 656 2.21 -20.69 -29.31
CA SER A 656 3.57 -21.12 -29.63
C SER A 656 3.80 -21.01 -31.14
N ASN A 657 4.86 -20.30 -31.54
CA ASN A 657 5.35 -20.34 -32.91
C ASN A 657 6.49 -21.37 -32.99
N THR A 658 6.19 -22.58 -33.44
CA THR A 658 7.18 -23.66 -33.60
C THR A 658 7.78 -23.71 -35.01
N GLY A 659 7.43 -22.74 -35.86
CA GLY A 659 7.97 -22.58 -37.20
C GLY A 659 9.32 -21.85 -37.25
N ASP A 660 9.93 -21.85 -38.43
CA ASP A 660 11.26 -21.27 -38.70
C ASP A 660 11.20 -19.80 -39.16
N GLU A 661 9.99 -19.25 -39.29
CA GLU A 661 9.71 -17.89 -39.79
C GLU A 661 8.82 -17.10 -38.81
N PHE A 662 8.84 -15.77 -38.94
CA PHE A 662 7.96 -14.90 -38.16
C PHE A 662 6.50 -15.09 -38.56
N ARG A 663 5.60 -14.98 -37.59
CA ARG A 663 4.16 -14.82 -37.85
C ARG A 663 3.67 -13.44 -37.47
N VAL A 664 2.75 -12.88 -38.24
CA VAL A 664 2.15 -11.56 -38.00
C VAL A 664 0.65 -11.69 -37.83
N HIS A 665 0.10 -11.12 -36.76
CA HIS A 665 -1.34 -11.05 -36.51
C HIS A 665 -1.78 -9.59 -36.36
N LEU A 666 -2.95 -9.27 -36.91
CA LEU A 666 -3.71 -8.08 -36.55
C LEU A 666 -4.55 -8.40 -35.32
N ILE A 667 -4.51 -7.51 -34.33
CA ILE A 667 -5.25 -7.61 -33.07
C ILE A 667 -6.10 -6.37 -32.90
N LEU A 668 -7.41 -6.55 -32.71
CA LEU A 668 -8.40 -5.50 -32.52
C LEU A 668 -9.11 -5.71 -31.19
N ASP A 669 -9.33 -4.64 -30.43
CA ASP A 669 -10.29 -4.63 -29.31
C ASP A 669 -11.35 -3.56 -29.59
N TYR A 670 -12.63 -3.91 -29.47
CA TYR A 670 -13.75 -3.02 -29.74
C TYR A 670 -14.85 -3.10 -28.67
N VAL A 671 -15.61 -2.02 -28.50
CA VAL A 671 -16.77 -1.93 -27.58
C VAL A 671 -18.09 -1.88 -28.35
N ASN A 672 -19.16 -2.37 -27.72
CA ASN A 672 -20.51 -2.26 -28.28
C ASN A 672 -21.03 -0.81 -28.24
N PRO A 673 -21.89 -0.37 -29.18
CA PRO A 673 -22.39 1.01 -29.21
C PRO A 673 -23.09 1.44 -27.92
N SER A 674 -23.84 0.52 -27.28
CA SER A 674 -24.53 0.75 -26.00
C SER A 674 -23.60 1.15 -24.84
N PHE A 675 -22.31 0.78 -24.91
CA PHE A 675 -21.33 1.20 -23.91
C PHE A 675 -21.13 2.73 -23.89
N PHE A 676 -21.10 3.37 -25.06
CA PHE A 676 -20.92 4.81 -25.14
C PHE A 676 -22.17 5.57 -24.68
N GLU A 677 -23.36 5.02 -24.92
CA GLU A 677 -24.63 5.58 -24.44
C GLU A 677 -24.69 5.53 -22.90
N MET A 678 -24.43 4.36 -22.29
CA MET A 678 -24.33 4.21 -20.83
C MET A 678 -23.33 5.19 -20.22
N ARG A 679 -22.14 5.34 -20.82
CA ARG A 679 -21.11 6.26 -20.32
C ARG A 679 -21.53 7.73 -20.42
N LYS A 680 -22.32 8.08 -21.44
CA LYS A 680 -22.88 9.42 -21.60
C LYS A 680 -23.98 9.69 -20.57
N GLU A 681 -24.84 8.72 -20.28
CA GLU A 681 -25.87 8.80 -19.22
C GLU A 681 -25.24 8.93 -17.83
N GLN A 682 -24.11 8.25 -17.60
CA GLN A 682 -23.30 8.39 -16.38
C GLN A 682 -22.43 9.66 -16.34
N ASN A 683 -22.62 10.58 -17.29
CA ASN A 683 -21.83 11.82 -17.42
C ASN A 683 -20.30 11.61 -17.47
N CYS A 684 -19.86 10.45 -17.96
CA CYS A 684 -18.46 10.01 -18.02
C CYS A 684 -18.07 9.58 -19.46
N PRO A 685 -18.11 10.49 -20.46
CA PRO A 685 -17.84 10.13 -21.84
C PRO A 685 -16.39 9.69 -22.07
N VAL A 686 -16.20 8.74 -22.98
CA VAL A 686 -14.85 8.31 -23.40
C VAL A 686 -14.20 9.40 -24.24
N ARG A 687 -13.10 9.97 -23.77
CA ARG A 687 -12.30 10.96 -24.48
C ARG A 687 -11.51 10.29 -25.62
N ARG A 688 -11.40 10.96 -26.76
CA ARG A 688 -10.51 10.56 -27.87
C ARG A 688 -9.40 11.60 -28.01
N VAL A 689 -8.15 11.14 -28.13
CA VAL A 689 -6.97 12.00 -28.22
C VAL A 689 -6.10 11.55 -29.38
N ASP A 690 -5.81 12.46 -30.30
CA ASP A 690 -4.85 12.24 -31.38
C ASP A 690 -3.46 12.63 -30.90
N LEU A 691 -2.49 11.73 -31.07
CA LEU A 691 -1.09 11.95 -30.66
C LEU A 691 -0.28 12.58 -31.79
N SER A 692 0.77 13.33 -31.45
CA SER A 692 1.68 13.93 -32.43
C SER A 692 2.91 13.04 -32.71
N PRO A 693 3.50 13.07 -33.92
CA PRO A 693 4.76 12.39 -34.21
C PRO A 693 5.89 12.84 -33.25
N GLY A 694 6.74 11.89 -32.84
CA GLY A 694 7.88 12.15 -31.94
C GLY A 694 7.54 12.25 -30.46
N GLU A 695 6.27 12.14 -30.06
CA GLU A 695 5.92 11.99 -28.65
C GLU A 695 6.50 10.69 -28.06
N VAL A 696 6.94 10.77 -26.81
CA VAL A 696 7.39 9.60 -26.04
C VAL A 696 6.35 9.31 -24.97
N LEU A 697 5.79 8.11 -25.03
CA LEU A 697 4.79 7.64 -24.09
C LEU A 697 5.38 6.54 -23.20
N THR A 698 5.18 6.69 -21.89
CA THR A 698 5.48 5.67 -20.92
C THR A 698 4.18 4.97 -20.55
N GLN A 699 3.94 3.79 -21.13
CA GLN A 699 2.82 2.96 -20.73
C GLN A 699 3.16 2.27 -19.41
N THR A 700 2.53 2.70 -18.32
CA THR A 700 2.49 1.91 -17.08
C THR A 700 1.40 0.85 -17.21
N ARG A 701 1.35 -0.12 -16.29
CA ARG A 701 0.32 -1.18 -16.33
C ARG A 701 -1.11 -0.70 -16.00
N ARG A 702 -1.34 0.62 -15.78
CA ARG A 702 -2.64 1.21 -15.41
C ARG A 702 -2.90 2.64 -15.94
N SER A 703 -1.88 3.33 -16.46
CA SER A 703 -1.99 4.67 -17.04
C SER A 703 -0.98 4.83 -18.17
N ILE A 704 -1.14 5.88 -18.96
CA ILE A 704 -0.18 6.25 -20.00
C ILE A 704 0.27 7.66 -19.69
N ASP A 705 1.52 7.75 -19.26
CA ASP A 705 2.11 9.02 -18.87
C ASP A 705 2.87 9.58 -20.07
N ARG A 706 2.50 10.77 -20.53
CA ARG A 706 3.23 11.47 -21.59
C ARG A 706 4.49 12.06 -20.98
N VAL A 707 5.67 11.89 -21.61
CA VAL A 707 6.93 12.44 -21.06
C VAL A 707 6.89 13.96 -20.88
N LEU A 708 6.09 14.67 -21.68
CA LEU A 708 5.83 16.10 -21.55
C LEU A 708 5.08 16.49 -20.26
N GLU A 709 4.47 15.53 -19.56
CA GLU A 709 3.71 15.74 -18.32
C GLU A 709 4.54 15.44 -17.05
N ALA A 710 5.77 14.95 -17.21
CA ALA A 710 6.67 14.69 -16.09
C ALA A 710 7.15 16.00 -15.45
N GLY A 711 6.84 16.20 -14.17
CA GLY A 711 7.22 17.40 -13.41
C GLY A 711 6.39 18.65 -13.67
N THR A 712 5.33 18.59 -14.49
CA THR A 712 4.46 19.75 -14.78
C THR A 712 3.23 19.84 -13.88
N LYS A 713 2.82 18.74 -13.23
CA LYS A 713 1.68 18.74 -12.32
C LYS A 713 1.99 19.53 -11.04
N GLN A 714 1.20 20.57 -10.84
CA GLN A 714 1.25 21.40 -9.64
C GLN A 714 0.49 20.72 -8.48
N TYR A 715 1.00 20.85 -7.27
CA TYR A 715 0.43 20.28 -6.04
C TYR A 715 0.29 21.36 -4.96
N PRO A 716 -0.66 21.21 -4.02
CA PRO A 716 -1.60 20.08 -3.87
C PRO A 716 -2.65 20.04 -4.98
N GLN A 717 -3.05 18.84 -5.42
CA GLN A 717 -4.12 18.68 -6.41
C GLN A 717 -5.51 18.80 -5.79
N PHE A 718 -5.64 18.51 -4.50
CA PHE A 718 -6.89 18.65 -3.79
C PHE A 718 -6.71 19.18 -2.36
N LEU A 719 -7.75 19.82 -1.84
CA LEU A 719 -7.88 20.25 -0.45
C LEU A 719 -9.23 19.82 0.10
N ILE A 720 -9.23 19.24 1.30
CA ILE A 720 -10.44 18.96 2.06
C ILE A 720 -10.61 20.08 3.08
N LEU A 721 -11.66 20.87 2.90
CA LEU A 721 -12.09 21.96 3.75
C LEU A 721 -13.29 21.49 4.57
N GLY A 722 -13.50 22.09 5.73
CA GLY A 722 -14.69 21.82 6.54
C GLY A 722 -14.61 22.55 7.85
N ALA A 723 -15.71 22.58 8.61
CA ALA A 723 -15.64 23.07 9.97
C ALA A 723 -14.94 22.04 10.87
N GLN A 724 -14.34 22.51 11.97
CA GLN A 724 -13.83 21.61 13.01
C GLN A 724 -14.94 20.67 13.46
N LYS A 725 -14.65 19.37 13.52
CA LYS A 725 -15.62 18.28 13.78
C LYS A 725 -16.62 17.96 12.66
N ALA A 726 -16.36 18.39 11.41
CA ALA A 726 -17.15 18.00 10.24
C ALA A 726 -16.66 16.72 9.52
N GLY A 727 -15.64 16.02 10.04
CA GLY A 727 -15.18 14.74 9.49
C GLY A 727 -14.15 14.83 8.35
N THR A 728 -13.54 16.01 8.15
CA THR A 728 -12.47 16.26 7.16
C THR A 728 -11.28 15.29 7.29
N THR A 729 -10.90 14.94 8.52
CA THR A 729 -9.86 13.94 8.80
C THR A 729 -10.24 12.55 8.29
N SER A 730 -11.47 12.10 8.55
CA SER A 730 -11.89 10.74 8.21
C SER A 730 -11.89 10.57 6.69
N LEU A 731 -12.46 11.54 5.97
CA LEU A 731 -12.40 11.56 4.50
C LEU A 731 -10.96 11.57 3.99
N TYR A 732 -10.06 12.38 4.58
CA TYR A 732 -8.65 12.38 4.21
C TYR A 732 -8.02 10.99 4.37
N GLU A 733 -8.25 10.32 5.49
CA GLU A 733 -7.73 8.98 5.73
C GLU A 733 -8.28 7.96 4.73
N TYR A 734 -9.57 8.01 4.38
CA TYR A 734 -10.17 7.14 3.36
C TYR A 734 -9.56 7.36 1.97
N ILE A 735 -9.40 8.61 1.54
CA ILE A 735 -8.80 8.94 0.24
C ILE A 735 -7.34 8.46 0.18
N ASN A 736 -6.59 8.58 1.28
CA ASN A 736 -5.20 8.15 1.33
C ASN A 736 -5.00 6.63 1.36
N GLN A 737 -6.07 5.83 1.45
CA GLN A 737 -5.98 4.40 1.20
C GLN A 737 -5.83 4.10 -0.31
N HIS A 738 -6.16 5.07 -1.18
CA HIS A 738 -6.02 4.92 -2.62
C HIS A 738 -4.53 4.88 -3.03
N PRO A 739 -4.09 3.91 -3.85
CA PRO A 739 -2.67 3.70 -4.17
C PRO A 739 -2.03 4.83 -4.98
N TRP A 740 -2.83 5.72 -5.57
CA TRP A 740 -2.35 6.90 -6.30
C TRP A 740 -2.38 8.18 -5.48
N VAL A 741 -2.82 8.11 -4.23
CA VAL A 741 -2.82 9.27 -3.34
C VAL A 741 -1.64 9.16 -2.39
N VAL A 742 -0.78 10.18 -2.42
CA VAL A 742 0.36 10.32 -1.52
C VAL A 742 -0.02 11.26 -0.40
N LYS A 743 0.06 10.77 0.84
CA LYS A 743 -0.12 11.58 2.04
C LYS A 743 0.86 12.75 2.07
N ALA A 744 0.42 13.90 2.57
CA ALA A 744 1.34 14.96 2.95
C ALA A 744 2.27 14.46 4.08
N LYS A 745 3.50 14.97 4.13
CA LYS A 745 4.50 14.62 5.17
C LYS A 745 4.01 14.93 6.58
N ARG A 746 3.07 15.88 6.67
CA ARG A 746 2.44 16.30 7.91
C ARG A 746 0.94 16.39 7.67
N ARG A 747 0.17 15.85 8.60
CA ARG A 747 -1.29 16.02 8.63
C ARG A 747 -1.64 17.45 9.06
N GLU A 748 -2.64 18.04 8.41
CA GLU A 748 -3.13 19.40 8.69
C GLU A 748 -1.95 20.39 8.65
N THR A 749 -1.45 20.67 7.44
CA THR A 749 -0.18 21.41 7.29
C THR A 749 -0.24 22.80 7.91
N HIS A 750 -1.41 23.44 7.86
CA HIS A 750 -1.64 24.82 8.31
C HIS A 750 -0.71 25.84 7.63
N CYS A 751 -0.27 25.53 6.41
CA CYS A 751 0.73 26.35 5.72
C CYS A 751 0.15 27.63 5.12
N LEU A 752 -1.18 27.83 5.14
CA LEU A 752 -1.86 29.01 4.58
C LEU A 752 -2.62 29.84 5.63
N ASP A 753 -2.72 29.39 6.87
CA ASP A 753 -3.49 30.05 7.93
C ASP A 753 -2.56 30.57 9.04
N TRP A 754 -2.57 29.97 10.23
CA TRP A 754 -1.90 30.49 11.42
C TRP A 754 -0.44 30.08 11.54
N ARG A 755 0.02 29.06 10.80
CA ARG A 755 1.46 28.77 10.66
C ARG A 755 2.08 29.44 9.45
N TRP A 756 1.37 30.39 8.85
CA TRP A 756 1.95 31.26 7.83
C TRP A 756 3.15 32.00 8.42
N SER A 757 4.31 31.88 7.78
CA SER A 757 5.54 32.53 8.21
C SER A 757 5.71 33.86 7.47
N ASP A 758 5.61 34.96 8.21
CA ASP A 758 5.88 36.31 7.70
C ASP A 758 7.38 36.60 7.52
N ASP A 759 8.26 35.72 8.06
CA ASP A 759 9.72 35.83 7.93
C ASP A 759 10.21 35.57 6.50
N ALA A 760 9.40 34.89 5.67
CA ALA A 760 9.69 34.66 4.27
C ALA A 760 9.56 35.97 3.47
N LYS A 761 10.66 36.44 2.89
CA LYS A 761 10.79 37.76 2.24
C LYS A 761 10.23 37.78 0.82
N SER A 762 10.02 36.62 0.20
CA SER A 762 9.49 36.51 -1.16
C SER A 762 8.39 35.46 -1.31
N THR A 763 7.50 35.67 -2.29
CA THR A 763 6.47 34.71 -2.70
C THR A 763 7.06 33.32 -3.05
N ASN A 764 8.27 33.28 -3.61
CA ASN A 764 8.95 32.01 -3.91
C ASN A 764 9.36 31.23 -2.66
N GLU A 765 9.77 31.92 -1.59
CA GLU A 765 10.12 31.28 -0.32
C GLU A 765 8.86 30.72 0.37
N ARG A 766 7.76 31.48 0.37
CA ARG A 766 6.46 31.05 0.88
C ARG A 766 5.95 29.83 0.13
N ARG A 767 6.00 29.87 -1.20
CA ARG A 767 5.68 28.72 -2.04
C ARG A 767 6.57 27.51 -1.72
N LYS A 768 7.88 27.69 -1.59
CA LYS A 768 8.80 26.61 -1.24
C LYS A 768 8.46 26.00 0.13
N HIS A 769 8.07 26.83 1.10
CA HIS A 769 7.61 26.38 2.41
C HIS A 769 6.34 25.54 2.30
N CYS A 770 5.29 26.03 1.63
CA CYS A 770 4.05 25.28 1.42
C CYS A 770 4.30 23.96 0.67
N LEU A 771 5.14 23.97 -0.36
CA LEU A 771 5.49 22.76 -1.13
C LEU A 771 6.34 21.76 -0.34
N SER A 772 7.05 22.21 0.70
CA SER A 772 7.93 21.34 1.51
C SER A 772 7.17 20.23 2.25
N PHE A 773 5.89 20.45 2.52
CA PHE A 773 4.99 19.48 3.16
C PHE A 773 4.59 18.32 2.25
N TYR A 774 4.89 18.40 0.95
CA TYR A 774 4.57 17.37 -0.03
C TYR A 774 5.83 16.66 -0.54
N HIS A 775 5.67 15.45 -1.08
CA HIS A 775 6.77 14.64 -1.63
C HIS A 775 7.11 15.08 -3.06
N ALA A 776 7.68 16.29 -3.20
CA ALA A 776 7.98 16.92 -4.49
C ALA A 776 8.69 16.01 -5.51
N GLU A 777 9.66 15.21 -5.06
CA GLU A 777 10.41 14.30 -5.94
C GLU A 777 9.56 13.13 -6.46
N ALA A 778 8.71 12.56 -5.60
CA ALA A 778 7.77 11.51 -6.00
C ALA A 778 6.74 12.05 -7.01
N MET A 779 6.24 13.27 -6.79
CA MET A 779 5.27 13.91 -7.69
C MET A 779 5.88 14.25 -9.06
N LYS A 780 7.18 14.60 -9.11
CA LYS A 780 7.90 14.82 -10.39
C LYS A 780 8.11 13.52 -11.15
N GLN A 781 8.44 12.44 -10.44
CA GLN A 781 8.78 11.15 -11.02
C GLN A 781 7.55 10.36 -11.49
N TYR A 782 6.40 10.54 -10.84
CA TYR A 782 5.18 9.78 -11.12
C TYR A 782 3.99 10.72 -11.35
N PRO A 783 3.74 11.15 -12.60
CA PRO A 783 2.66 12.08 -12.93
C PRO A 783 1.26 11.56 -12.61
N SER A 784 1.08 10.25 -12.48
CA SER A 784 -0.19 9.62 -12.07
C SER A 784 -0.52 9.80 -10.58
N LEU A 785 0.44 10.19 -9.75
CA LEU A 785 0.19 10.41 -8.32
C LEU A 785 -0.52 11.75 -8.08
N MET A 786 -1.34 11.75 -7.04
CA MET A 786 -2.00 12.93 -6.50
C MET A 786 -1.62 13.11 -5.04
N THR A 787 -1.58 14.35 -4.59
CA THR A 787 -1.40 14.67 -3.18
C THR A 787 -2.30 15.85 -2.82
N GLY A 788 -2.69 15.88 -1.57
CA GLY A 788 -3.58 16.90 -1.05
C GLY A 788 -3.45 17.02 0.45
N ASP A 789 -4.20 17.96 1.00
CA ASP A 789 -4.24 18.23 2.43
C ASP A 789 -5.68 18.33 2.92
N SER A 790 -5.86 18.21 4.22
CA SER A 790 -7.14 18.35 4.90
C SER A 790 -6.95 19.27 6.08
N THR A 791 -7.78 20.30 6.20
CA THR A 791 -7.69 21.22 7.32
C THR A 791 -9.03 21.89 7.64
N PRO A 792 -9.45 21.87 8.92
CA PRO A 792 -10.71 22.45 9.34
C PRO A 792 -10.68 23.97 9.54
N SER A 793 -9.51 24.61 9.45
CA SER A 793 -9.35 26.06 9.68
C SER A 793 -9.45 26.88 8.40
N TYR A 794 -9.18 26.28 7.23
CA TYR A 794 -9.20 27.04 5.97
C TYR A 794 -10.59 27.54 5.61
N LEU A 795 -11.63 26.77 5.90
CA LEU A 795 -13.00 27.17 5.59
C LEU A 795 -13.42 28.44 6.36
N ILE A 796 -13.05 28.53 7.64
CA ILE A 796 -13.42 29.66 8.51
C ILE A 796 -12.54 30.90 8.28
N ASP A 797 -11.25 30.72 7.99
CA ASP A 797 -10.27 31.80 7.74
C ASP A 797 -10.08 32.08 6.23
N TYR A 798 -11.18 32.03 5.46
CA TYR A 798 -11.13 32.16 4.00
C TYR A 798 -10.47 33.47 3.55
N TYR A 799 -10.62 34.54 4.34
CA TYR A 799 -10.13 35.88 4.02
C TYR A 799 -8.60 35.89 3.88
N ARG A 800 -7.89 35.17 4.76
CA ARG A 800 -6.43 35.06 4.69
C ARG A 800 -6.01 33.93 3.74
N VAL A 801 -6.73 32.81 3.79
CA VAL A 801 -6.33 31.59 3.09
C VAL A 801 -6.50 31.71 1.58
N ILE A 802 -7.60 32.28 1.07
CA ILE A 802 -7.84 32.35 -0.39
C ILE A 802 -6.75 33.17 -1.11
N PRO A 803 -6.38 34.39 -0.66
CA PRO A 803 -5.29 35.14 -1.28
C PRO A 803 -3.96 34.39 -1.23
N ARG A 804 -3.63 33.78 -0.08
CA ARG A 804 -2.39 33.00 0.10
C ARG A 804 -2.35 31.74 -0.77
N LEU A 805 -3.49 31.08 -0.95
CA LEU A 805 -3.62 29.92 -1.84
C LEU A 805 -3.33 30.33 -3.28
N LYS A 806 -3.91 31.44 -3.75
CA LYS A 806 -3.68 31.99 -5.09
C LYS A 806 -2.25 32.52 -5.28
N GLU A 807 -1.63 33.03 -4.21
CA GLU A 807 -0.23 33.47 -4.21
C GLU A 807 0.75 32.27 -4.31
N CYS A 808 0.56 31.24 -3.49
CA CYS A 808 1.49 30.12 -3.40
C CYS A 808 1.33 29.08 -4.53
N PHE A 809 0.12 28.92 -5.09
CA PHE A 809 -0.19 27.90 -6.07
C PHE A 809 -0.79 28.53 -7.33
N HIS A 810 -0.22 28.19 -8.49
CA HIS A 810 -0.61 28.80 -9.77
C HIS A 810 -1.68 27.98 -10.51
N HIS A 811 -2.40 27.12 -9.79
CA HIS A 811 -3.48 26.28 -10.28
C HIS A 811 -4.61 26.25 -9.25
N ASN A 812 -5.82 25.95 -9.71
CA ASN A 812 -6.96 25.77 -8.81
C ASN A 812 -7.01 24.30 -8.36
N PRO A 813 -6.79 23.98 -7.07
CA PRO A 813 -6.97 22.62 -6.57
C PRO A 813 -8.45 22.22 -6.62
N LYS A 814 -8.72 20.92 -6.58
CA LYS A 814 -10.05 20.37 -6.31
C LYS A 814 -10.38 20.58 -4.82
N LEU A 815 -11.50 21.23 -4.52
CA LEU A 815 -11.91 21.65 -3.18
C LEU A 815 -13.08 20.77 -2.72
N MET A 816 -12.87 19.96 -1.70
CA MET A 816 -13.91 19.15 -1.09
C MET A 816 -14.36 19.82 0.21
N ILE A 817 -15.63 20.19 0.35
CA ILE A 817 -16.16 20.81 1.57
C ILE A 817 -17.00 19.79 2.33
N MET A 818 -16.56 19.46 3.54
CA MET A 818 -17.31 18.63 4.48
C MET A 818 -18.15 19.50 5.40
N THR A 819 -19.46 19.25 5.41
CA THR A 819 -20.43 19.82 6.36
C THR A 819 -20.93 18.75 7.32
N ARG A 820 -21.62 19.18 8.38
CA ARG A 820 -22.23 18.32 9.40
C ARG A 820 -23.37 19.08 10.04
N ASP A 821 -24.39 18.37 10.52
CA ASP A 821 -25.42 18.88 11.43
C ASP A 821 -24.78 19.86 12.44
N PRO A 822 -25.12 21.17 12.37
CA PRO A 822 -24.40 22.21 13.09
C PRO A 822 -24.56 22.07 14.61
N ILE A 823 -25.69 21.53 15.08
CA ILE A 823 -25.94 21.24 16.50
C ILE A 823 -25.04 20.10 16.96
N LYS A 824 -25.07 18.95 16.27
CA LYS A 824 -24.20 17.80 16.60
C LYS A 824 -22.72 18.16 16.50
N ARG A 825 -22.35 19.03 15.55
CA ARG A 825 -20.98 19.55 15.42
C ARG A 825 -20.60 20.42 16.62
N ALA A 826 -21.45 21.37 17.01
CA ALA A 826 -21.22 22.25 18.16
C ALA A 826 -21.03 21.45 19.47
N ILE A 827 -21.88 20.45 19.70
CA ILE A 827 -21.78 19.54 20.84
C ILE A 827 -20.46 18.74 20.79
N SER A 828 -20.15 18.14 19.65
CA SER A 828 -18.92 17.35 19.47
C SER A 828 -17.65 18.19 19.66
N HIS A 829 -17.74 19.49 19.35
CA HIS A 829 -16.69 20.47 19.60
C HIS A 829 -16.57 20.75 21.10
N TYR A 830 -17.67 21.08 21.78
CA TYR A 830 -17.71 21.30 23.22
C TYR A 830 -17.09 20.14 24.00
N VAL A 831 -17.57 18.92 23.77
CA VAL A 831 -17.07 17.69 24.43
C VAL A 831 -15.58 17.47 24.18
N MET A 832 -15.08 17.84 23.00
CA MET A 832 -13.66 17.67 22.69
C MET A 832 -12.77 18.62 23.51
N VAL A 833 -13.19 19.87 23.72
CA VAL A 833 -12.44 20.89 24.47
C VAL A 833 -12.51 20.64 25.98
N THR A 834 -13.68 20.21 26.47
CA THR A 834 -13.89 19.94 27.91
C THR A 834 -13.34 18.59 28.37
N SER A 835 -13.14 17.64 27.44
CA SER A 835 -12.53 16.33 27.75
C SER A 835 -11.13 16.49 28.34
N LYS A 836 -10.90 15.82 29.47
CA LYS A 836 -9.61 15.72 30.15
C LYS A 836 -8.72 14.60 29.56
N ASP A 837 -9.23 13.87 28.56
CA ASP A 837 -8.56 12.71 27.98
C ASP A 837 -7.72 13.09 26.76
N GLY A 838 -6.42 12.88 26.87
CA GLY A 838 -5.47 13.08 25.77
C GLY A 838 -4.04 13.20 26.25
N THR A 839 -3.09 13.14 25.32
CA THR A 839 -1.69 13.48 25.62
C THR A 839 -1.57 14.97 25.93
N PRO A 840 -0.49 15.42 26.61
CA PRO A 840 -0.26 16.85 26.86
C PRO A 840 -0.33 17.72 25.60
N GLU A 841 0.20 17.25 24.48
CA GLU A 841 0.15 17.95 23.18
C GLU A 841 -1.27 18.04 22.62
N GLN A 842 -2.05 16.96 22.77
CA GLN A 842 -3.46 16.97 22.37
C GLN A 842 -4.28 17.90 23.24
N LEU A 843 -4.06 17.92 24.55
CA LEU A 843 -4.77 18.81 25.47
C LEU A 843 -4.40 20.27 25.24
N ALA A 844 -3.14 20.57 24.88
CA ALA A 844 -2.70 21.90 24.50
C ALA A 844 -3.35 22.37 23.18
N ALA A 845 -3.42 21.51 22.16
CA ALA A 845 -3.99 21.86 20.85
C ALA A 845 -5.51 22.07 20.86
N ARG A 846 -6.24 21.44 21.79
CA ARG A 846 -7.70 21.55 21.90
C ARG A 846 -8.16 22.83 22.61
N GLY A 847 -7.27 23.48 23.36
CA GLY A 847 -7.62 24.56 24.28
C GLY A 847 -8.19 24.06 25.61
N SER A 848 -8.39 25.00 26.53
CA SER A 848 -8.85 24.74 27.91
C SER A 848 -9.92 25.72 28.39
N GLU A 849 -10.31 26.68 27.55
CA GLU A 849 -11.16 27.83 27.87
C GLU A 849 -12.58 27.43 28.30
N TRP A 850 -13.04 26.22 27.96
CA TRP A 850 -14.40 25.74 28.26
C TRP A 850 -14.46 24.73 29.41
N ARG A 851 -13.34 24.30 29.99
CA ARG A 851 -13.32 23.19 30.97
C ARG A 851 -14.10 23.47 32.25
N GLU A 852 -14.31 24.74 32.57
CA GLU A 852 -15.04 25.20 33.76
C GLU A 852 -16.39 25.86 33.41
N LYS A 853 -16.81 25.77 32.14
CA LYS A 853 -18.05 26.37 31.65
C LYS A 853 -19.05 25.29 31.28
N THR A 854 -20.33 25.59 31.50
CA THR A 854 -21.46 24.80 31.00
C THR A 854 -21.63 24.98 29.49
N LEU A 855 -22.39 24.08 28.86
CA LEU A 855 -22.70 24.15 27.43
C LEU A 855 -23.42 25.47 27.09
N GLU A 856 -24.36 25.86 27.94
CA GLU A 856 -25.14 27.09 27.86
C GLU A 856 -24.25 28.33 27.91
N GLU A 857 -23.37 28.44 28.91
CA GLU A 857 -22.45 29.59 29.03
C GLU A 857 -21.53 29.72 27.82
N VAL A 858 -21.08 28.58 27.25
CA VAL A 858 -20.25 28.57 26.04
C VAL A 858 -21.04 29.04 24.82
N PHE A 859 -22.30 28.61 24.67
CA PHE A 859 -23.16 28.99 23.55
C PHE A 859 -23.64 30.44 23.66
N GLU A 860 -24.06 30.88 24.84
CA GLU A 860 -24.44 32.27 25.12
C GLU A 860 -23.28 33.22 24.88
N GLN A 861 -22.06 32.86 25.31
CA GLN A 861 -20.88 33.65 25.03
C GLN A 861 -20.61 33.77 23.53
N ASP A 862 -20.74 32.68 22.76
CA ASP A 862 -20.51 32.70 21.32
C ASP A 862 -21.52 33.60 20.59
N VAL A 863 -22.79 33.50 21.00
CA VAL A 863 -23.89 34.32 20.47
C VAL A 863 -23.71 35.79 20.80
N GLN A 864 -23.29 36.10 22.03
CA GLN A 864 -23.01 37.46 22.45
C GLN A 864 -21.85 38.07 21.65
N HIS A 865 -20.77 37.32 21.42
CA HIS A 865 -19.67 37.77 20.56
C HIS A 865 -20.13 38.00 19.11
N MET A 866 -20.92 37.09 18.54
CA MET A 866 -21.49 37.28 17.20
C MET A 866 -22.37 38.55 17.14
N LYS A 867 -23.16 38.84 18.17
CA LYS A 867 -23.97 40.07 18.24
C LYS A 867 -23.10 41.33 18.31
N GLU A 868 -22.08 41.34 19.17
CA GLU A 868 -21.14 42.47 19.32
C GLU A 868 -20.43 42.83 18.03
N ASP A 869 -20.04 41.83 17.24
CA ASP A 869 -19.32 42.05 15.98
C ASP A 869 -20.27 42.30 14.79
N GLY A 870 -21.58 42.23 15.03
CA GLY A 870 -22.65 42.57 14.09
C GLY A 870 -23.11 41.42 13.19
N LEU A 871 -22.83 40.16 13.54
CA LEU A 871 -23.24 38.98 12.77
C LEU A 871 -24.71 38.59 12.94
N LEU A 872 -25.35 39.01 14.03
CA LEU A 872 -26.72 38.63 14.37
C LEU A 872 -27.67 39.85 14.55
N PRO A 873 -27.75 40.81 13.61
CA PRO A 873 -28.60 42.00 13.77
C PRO A 873 -30.11 41.67 13.78
N TYR A 874 -30.48 40.48 13.32
CA TYR A 874 -31.86 39.97 13.23
C TYR A 874 -32.28 39.11 14.43
N TRP A 875 -31.39 38.86 15.40
CA TRP A 875 -31.73 38.14 16.63
C TRP A 875 -31.77 39.09 17.82
N ASN A 876 -32.94 39.23 18.44
CA ASN A 876 -33.05 39.87 19.74
C ASN A 876 -32.87 38.82 20.84
N LEU A 877 -31.71 38.86 21.51
CA LEU A 877 -31.36 37.91 22.58
C LEU A 877 -32.16 38.10 23.87
N GLU A 878 -32.61 39.33 24.15
CA GLU A 878 -33.38 39.64 25.37
C GLU A 878 -34.81 39.11 25.26
N THR A 879 -35.43 39.27 24.10
CA THR A 879 -36.79 38.80 23.83
C THR A 879 -36.84 37.42 23.17
N LYS A 880 -35.68 36.85 22.80
CA LYS A 880 -35.53 35.61 22.02
C LYS A 880 -36.36 35.61 20.72
N THR A 881 -36.49 36.77 20.07
CA THR A 881 -37.27 36.93 18.82
C THR A 881 -36.37 37.07 17.60
N PHE A 882 -36.82 36.52 16.48
CA PHE A 882 -36.16 36.59 15.16
C PHE A 882 -36.88 37.58 14.24
N ASP A 883 -36.16 38.54 13.69
CA ASP A 883 -36.66 39.50 12.69
C ASP A 883 -36.32 39.02 11.28
N ARG A 884 -37.35 38.50 10.59
CA ARG A 884 -37.20 37.96 9.23
C ARG A 884 -36.83 39.02 8.20
N ASP A 885 -37.35 40.23 8.32
CA ASP A 885 -37.12 41.28 7.31
C ASP A 885 -35.69 41.83 7.40
N VAL A 886 -35.14 41.90 8.61
CA VAL A 886 -33.72 42.23 8.83
C VAL A 886 -32.83 41.10 8.32
N PHE A 887 -33.19 39.84 8.57
CA PHE A 887 -32.44 38.68 8.10
C PHE A 887 -32.32 38.66 6.57
N GLU A 888 -33.45 38.75 5.85
CA GLU A 888 -33.46 38.68 4.37
C GLU A 888 -32.69 39.85 3.71
N LYS A 889 -32.59 41.01 4.39
CA LYS A 889 -31.78 42.15 3.91
C LYS A 889 -30.29 42.02 4.24
N PHE A 890 -29.96 41.38 5.36
CA PHE A 890 -28.60 41.26 5.87
C PHE A 890 -27.87 40.06 5.30
N ILE A 891 -28.52 38.92 5.13
CA ILE A 891 -27.89 37.73 4.57
C ILE A 891 -27.51 37.96 3.10
N ASP A 892 -26.38 37.40 2.69
CA ASP A 892 -25.72 37.61 1.39
C ASP A 892 -25.20 39.02 1.12
N SER A 893 -25.45 39.96 2.03
CA SER A 893 -24.98 41.34 1.91
C SER A 893 -23.47 41.45 2.15
N ARG A 894 -22.95 42.63 1.79
CA ARG A 894 -21.56 43.00 2.09
C ARG A 894 -21.38 43.21 3.60
N GLU A 895 -22.40 43.69 4.27
CA GLU A 895 -22.42 43.91 5.71
C GLU A 895 -22.25 42.60 6.49
N GLU A 896 -22.83 41.49 6.02
CA GLU A 896 -22.60 40.15 6.59
C GLU A 896 -21.16 39.67 6.37
N ASP A 897 -20.61 39.88 5.17
CA ASP A 897 -19.21 39.54 4.87
C ASP A 897 -18.24 40.30 5.79
N GLU A 898 -18.45 41.60 5.96
CA GLU A 898 -17.63 42.45 6.83
C GLU A 898 -17.81 42.09 8.32
N ALA A 899 -19.02 41.73 8.76
CA ALA A 899 -19.27 41.27 10.13
C ALA A 899 -18.58 39.93 10.41
N TRP A 900 -18.61 39.00 9.46
CA TRP A 900 -17.90 37.73 9.56
C TRP A 900 -16.39 37.92 9.66
N GLU A 901 -15.81 38.77 8.81
CA GLU A 901 -14.38 39.08 8.84
C GLU A 901 -13.97 39.68 10.19
N ARG A 902 -14.74 40.63 10.73
CA ARG A 902 -14.49 41.19 12.07
C ARG A 902 -14.54 40.11 13.15
N TYR A 903 -15.56 39.25 13.15
CA TYR A 903 -15.68 38.18 14.14
C TYR A 903 -14.51 37.19 14.07
N VAL A 904 -14.14 36.72 12.87
CA VAL A 904 -13.01 35.79 12.70
C VAL A 904 -11.68 36.43 13.10
N THR A 905 -11.44 37.69 12.72
CA THR A 905 -10.16 38.35 13.00
C THR A 905 -9.98 38.73 14.48
N THR A 906 -11.06 38.98 15.21
CA THR A 906 -11.00 39.46 16.60
C THR A 906 -11.26 38.37 17.64
N ARG A 907 -12.15 37.40 17.36
CA ARG A 907 -12.63 36.42 18.36
C ARG A 907 -12.05 35.01 18.20
N ILE A 908 -11.41 34.72 17.08
CA ILE A 908 -10.95 33.37 16.74
C ILE A 908 -9.41 33.32 16.76
N PRO A 909 -8.81 32.93 17.91
CA PRO A 909 -7.37 32.68 17.98
C PRO A 909 -7.05 31.39 17.24
N LEU A 910 -6.58 31.49 16.00
CA LEU A 910 -6.34 30.33 15.13
C LEU A 910 -5.29 29.33 15.67
N SER A 911 -4.55 29.69 16.72
CA SER A 911 -3.59 28.83 17.41
C SER A 911 -4.21 27.88 18.45
N SER A 912 -5.45 28.10 18.89
CA SER A 912 -6.17 27.19 19.81
C SER A 912 -7.29 26.44 19.09
N GLY A 913 -7.95 25.52 19.79
CA GLY A 913 -9.00 24.66 19.23
C GLY A 913 -10.41 24.98 19.74
N SER A 914 -10.61 26.07 20.47
CA SER A 914 -11.67 26.25 21.49
C SER A 914 -12.42 27.59 21.36
N TYR A 915 -13.05 27.80 20.20
CA TYR A 915 -13.82 29.00 19.87
C TYR A 915 -14.86 28.71 18.80
N ALA A 916 -15.82 29.62 18.66
CA ALA A 916 -16.85 29.60 17.63
C ALA A 916 -17.68 28.29 17.56
N PRO A 917 -18.14 27.73 18.70
CA PRO A 917 -18.88 26.48 18.72
C PRO A 917 -20.17 26.55 17.89
N LEU A 918 -20.84 27.70 17.77
CA LEU A 918 -22.06 27.90 16.98
C LEU A 918 -21.75 28.57 15.65
N ALA A 919 -20.92 29.62 15.62
CA ALA A 919 -20.63 30.38 14.39
C ALA A 919 -20.09 29.49 13.25
N ARG A 920 -19.29 28.46 13.58
CA ARG A 920 -18.81 27.43 12.62
C ARG A 920 -19.91 26.67 11.88
N GLY A 921 -21.15 26.68 12.38
CA GLY A 921 -22.32 26.09 11.74
C GLY A 921 -22.98 26.99 10.68
N LEU A 922 -22.57 28.25 10.56
CA LEU A 922 -23.06 29.17 9.53
C LEU A 922 -22.36 28.87 8.20
N TYR A 923 -22.76 27.79 7.52
CA TYR A 923 -22.05 27.30 6.33
C TYR A 923 -22.18 28.20 5.10
N ALA A 924 -23.31 28.91 4.93
CA ALA A 924 -23.55 29.79 3.80
C ALA A 924 -22.47 30.90 3.69
N VAL A 925 -22.29 31.69 4.75
CA VAL A 925 -21.28 32.75 4.80
C VAL A 925 -19.85 32.22 4.64
N GLN A 926 -19.56 31.03 5.19
CA GLN A 926 -18.25 30.39 5.06
C GLN A 926 -17.94 29.95 3.62
N CYS A 927 -18.88 29.32 2.93
CA CYS A 927 -18.67 28.77 1.59
C CYS A 927 -18.76 29.84 0.49
N ARG A 928 -19.57 30.88 0.67
CA ARG A 928 -19.86 31.92 -0.33
C ARG A 928 -18.60 32.52 -0.95
N GLN A 929 -17.61 32.89 -0.13
CA GLN A 929 -16.38 33.51 -0.63
C GLN A 929 -15.47 32.53 -1.39
N TRP A 930 -15.51 31.25 -1.04
CA TRP A 930 -14.86 30.20 -1.83
C TRP A 930 -15.51 30.04 -3.20
N LEU A 931 -16.84 29.94 -3.24
CA LEU A 931 -17.61 29.79 -4.48
C LEU A 931 -17.48 31.00 -5.42
N ARG A 932 -17.32 32.21 -4.86
CA ARG A 932 -17.00 33.43 -5.63
C ARG A 932 -15.56 33.44 -6.16
N SER A 933 -14.65 32.73 -5.50
CA SER A 933 -13.21 32.79 -5.77
C SER A 933 -12.69 31.72 -6.73
N PHE A 934 -13.41 30.61 -6.90
CA PHE A 934 -13.01 29.46 -7.72
C PHE A 934 -14.18 28.95 -8.59
N PRO A 935 -13.90 28.30 -9.73
CA PRO A 935 -14.95 27.72 -10.58
C PRO A 935 -15.79 26.67 -9.86
N LYS A 936 -17.08 26.55 -10.21
CA LYS A 936 -18.00 25.57 -9.59
C LYS A 936 -17.53 24.12 -9.74
N ASP A 937 -16.98 23.76 -10.90
CA ASP A 937 -16.44 22.41 -11.19
C ASP A 937 -15.22 22.03 -10.33
N ASN A 938 -14.68 22.98 -9.56
CA ASN A 938 -13.64 22.73 -8.57
C ASN A 938 -14.19 22.35 -7.20
N PHE A 939 -15.50 22.25 -6.99
CA PHE A 939 -16.09 21.94 -5.69
C PHE A 939 -16.81 20.60 -5.65
N LEU A 940 -16.63 19.89 -4.53
CA LEU A 940 -17.47 18.78 -4.11
C LEU A 940 -17.88 19.00 -2.66
N ILE A 941 -19.15 19.32 -2.44
CA ILE A 941 -19.74 19.58 -1.11
C ILE A 941 -20.50 18.33 -0.67
N MET A 942 -20.24 17.86 0.56
CA MET A 942 -20.76 16.61 1.12
C MET A 942 -21.11 16.77 2.59
N LYS A 943 -22.07 15.98 3.08
CA LYS A 943 -22.47 15.95 4.48
C LYS A 943 -21.75 14.79 5.18
N LEU A 944 -21.32 14.99 6.43
CA LEU A 944 -20.76 13.90 7.24
C LEU A 944 -21.78 12.77 7.41
N GLU A 945 -23.07 13.11 7.44
CA GLU A 945 -24.18 12.17 7.52
C GLU A 945 -24.28 11.23 6.30
N ASP A 946 -23.74 11.63 5.15
CA ASP A 946 -23.66 10.77 3.95
C ASP A 946 -22.69 9.59 4.16
N MET A 947 -21.75 9.73 5.11
CA MET A 947 -20.90 8.64 5.61
C MET A 947 -21.60 7.96 6.80
N SER A 948 -22.76 7.35 6.54
CA SER A 948 -23.50 6.55 7.52
C SER A 948 -22.60 5.52 8.22
N SER A 949 -22.98 5.08 9.41
CA SER A 949 -22.18 4.14 10.22
C SER A 949 -21.99 2.75 9.61
N ASP A 950 -22.52 2.48 8.42
CA ASP A 950 -22.32 1.25 7.67
C ASP A 950 -21.28 1.44 6.55
N SER A 951 -20.60 0.35 6.18
CA SER A 951 -19.53 0.36 5.18
C SER A 951 -19.98 0.83 3.80
N LYS A 952 -21.29 0.76 3.50
CA LYS A 952 -21.87 1.17 2.21
C LYS A 952 -21.90 2.69 2.05
N GLY A 953 -22.31 3.45 3.07
CA GLY A 953 -22.34 4.91 3.00
C GLY A 953 -20.94 5.51 2.81
N VAL A 954 -19.97 5.01 3.58
CA VAL A 954 -18.55 5.41 3.43
C VAL A 954 -18.05 5.12 2.01
N GLN A 955 -18.32 3.92 1.48
CA GLN A 955 -17.90 3.56 0.12
C GLN A 955 -18.56 4.44 -0.96
N CYS A 956 -19.81 4.85 -0.77
CA CYS A 956 -20.51 5.77 -1.68
C CYS A 956 -19.80 7.13 -1.75
N VAL A 957 -19.52 7.73 -0.57
CA VAL A 957 -18.81 9.01 -0.47
C VAL A 957 -17.40 8.92 -1.05
N VAL A 958 -16.69 7.82 -0.80
CA VAL A 958 -15.37 7.57 -1.40
C VAL A 958 -15.47 7.48 -2.92
N ASN A 959 -16.44 6.75 -3.47
CA ASN A 959 -16.62 6.62 -4.93
C ASN A 959 -16.86 7.99 -5.58
N ARG A 960 -17.76 8.80 -5.00
CA ARG A 960 -18.04 10.16 -5.47
C ARG A 960 -16.79 11.04 -5.41
N THR A 961 -15.99 10.88 -4.35
CA THR A 961 -14.72 11.59 -4.19
C THR A 961 -13.69 11.17 -5.23
N MET A 962 -13.54 9.86 -5.49
CA MET A 962 -12.60 9.36 -6.50
C MET A 962 -12.98 9.88 -7.88
N GLU A 963 -14.26 9.84 -8.23
CA GLU A 963 -14.77 10.41 -9.49
C GLU A 963 -14.44 11.90 -9.62
N PHE A 964 -14.72 12.68 -8.59
CA PHE A 964 -14.42 14.11 -8.57
C PHE A 964 -12.92 14.43 -8.71
N LEU A 965 -12.07 13.58 -8.13
CA LEU A 965 -10.60 13.66 -8.26
C LEU A 965 -10.08 13.04 -9.56
N SER A 966 -10.96 12.46 -10.38
CA SER A 966 -10.58 11.67 -11.56
C SER A 966 -9.64 10.51 -11.23
N LEU A 967 -9.83 9.93 -10.05
CA LEU A 967 -9.20 8.70 -9.59
C LEU A 967 -10.09 7.49 -9.89
N PRO A 968 -9.51 6.31 -10.13
CA PRO A 968 -10.24 5.07 -10.27
C PRO A 968 -11.14 4.79 -9.07
N ARG A 969 -12.24 4.07 -9.31
CA ARG A 969 -13.03 3.50 -8.20
C ARG A 969 -12.13 2.58 -7.38
N PHE A 970 -12.25 2.72 -6.07
CA PHE A 970 -11.41 2.01 -5.13
C PHE A 970 -12.26 1.55 -3.96
N GLU A 971 -12.30 0.23 -3.77
CA GLU A 971 -12.92 -0.36 -2.59
C GLU A 971 -11.99 -0.15 -1.40
N ILE A 972 -12.47 0.58 -0.40
CA ILE A 972 -11.69 0.87 0.79
C ILE A 972 -11.60 -0.40 1.67
N PRO A 973 -10.39 -0.93 1.94
CA PRO A 973 -10.24 -2.11 2.79
C PRO A 973 -10.71 -1.88 4.23
N ASP A 974 -10.59 -0.65 4.71
CA ASP A 974 -10.93 -0.25 6.07
C ASP A 974 -11.92 0.93 6.04
N ALA A 975 -13.20 0.58 6.19
CA ALA A 975 -14.31 1.52 6.32
C ALA A 975 -14.64 1.84 7.79
N GLU A 976 -13.82 1.43 8.76
CA GLU A 976 -14.11 1.70 10.16
C GLU A 976 -14.11 3.20 10.43
N LYS A 977 -15.04 3.62 11.30
CA LYS A 977 -15.14 5.01 11.73
C LYS A 977 -13.89 5.38 12.53
N LYS A 978 -13.02 6.21 11.95
CA LYS A 978 -11.80 6.69 12.64
C LYS A 978 -12.14 7.88 13.54
N ASN A 979 -11.55 7.90 14.73
CA ASN A 979 -11.71 8.97 15.74
C ASN A 979 -13.15 9.19 16.24
N SER A 980 -13.98 8.14 16.30
CA SER A 980 -15.26 8.19 17.01
C SER A 980 -15.03 8.30 18.52
N ARG A 981 -15.80 9.18 19.17
CA ARG A 981 -15.94 9.23 20.61
C ARG A 981 -17.39 8.99 20.94
N GLU A 982 -17.65 8.06 21.83
CA GLU A 982 -18.96 7.94 22.47
C GLU A 982 -18.96 8.86 23.68
N TYR A 983 -20.00 9.67 23.78
CA TYR A 983 -20.23 10.58 24.90
C TYR A 983 -21.73 10.66 25.12
N GLU A 984 -22.13 10.82 26.39
CA GLU A 984 -23.50 11.14 26.73
C GLU A 984 -23.89 12.47 26.09
N ASP A 985 -25.07 12.53 25.46
CA ASP A 985 -25.55 13.74 24.81
C ASP A 985 -25.68 14.87 25.85
N PRO A 986 -24.86 15.94 25.78
CA PRO A 986 -24.94 17.06 26.72
C PRO A 986 -26.26 17.83 26.64
N LEU A 987 -27.08 17.60 25.62
CA LEU A 987 -28.45 18.11 25.51
C LEU A 987 -29.50 17.17 26.12
N SER A 988 -29.12 16.03 26.69
CA SER A 988 -30.08 15.13 27.34
C SER A 988 -30.77 15.85 28.51
N GLY A 989 -32.11 15.90 28.48
CA GLY A 989 -32.91 16.64 29.46
C GLY A 989 -32.92 18.17 29.30
N LYS A 990 -32.43 18.71 28.18
CA LYS A 990 -32.38 20.15 27.86
C LYS A 990 -33.18 20.50 26.61
N ASP A 991 -34.47 20.14 26.59
CA ASP A 991 -35.32 20.27 25.41
C ASP A 991 -35.49 21.73 24.94
N GLU A 992 -35.60 22.69 25.88
CA GLU A 992 -35.69 24.13 25.53
C GLU A 992 -34.45 24.65 24.80
N LEU A 993 -33.25 24.20 25.21
CA LEU A 993 -32.00 24.58 24.55
C LEU A 993 -31.90 23.95 23.16
N ARG A 994 -32.36 22.70 23.01
CA ARG A 994 -32.42 22.02 21.71
C ARG A 994 -33.35 22.76 20.75
N GLU A 995 -34.58 23.07 21.17
CA GLU A 995 -35.53 23.84 20.36
C GLU A 995 -34.98 25.22 19.98
N TRP A 996 -34.29 25.89 20.91
CA TRP A 996 -33.67 27.18 20.61
C TRP A 996 -32.56 27.05 19.56
N LEU A 997 -31.71 26.02 19.63
CA LEU A 997 -30.65 25.77 18.65
C LEU A 997 -31.21 25.41 17.27
N GLU A 998 -32.28 24.62 17.21
CA GLU A 998 -32.98 24.28 15.96
C GLU A 998 -33.54 25.56 15.31
N ARG A 999 -34.24 26.40 16.08
CA ARG A 999 -34.73 27.71 15.61
C ARG A 999 -33.60 28.65 15.20
N PHE A 1000 -32.46 28.61 15.88
CA PHE A 1000 -31.29 29.42 15.55
C PHE A 1000 -30.71 29.02 14.18
N PHE A 1001 -30.52 27.72 13.91
CA PHE A 1001 -29.90 27.25 12.67
C PHE A 1001 -30.87 27.12 11.48
N ALA A 1002 -32.17 26.93 11.71
CA ALA A 1002 -33.17 26.75 10.65
C ALA A 1002 -33.09 27.77 9.50
N PRO A 1003 -33.11 29.11 9.74
CA PRO A 1003 -33.06 30.08 8.65
C PRO A 1003 -31.72 30.05 7.90
N HIS A 1004 -30.62 29.77 8.60
CA HIS A 1004 -29.29 29.64 8.01
C HIS A 1004 -29.14 28.39 7.15
N ASN A 1005 -29.68 27.26 7.61
CA ASN A 1005 -29.66 26.00 6.88
C ASN A 1005 -30.53 26.06 5.64
N LYS A 1006 -31.71 26.70 5.72
CA LYS A 1006 -32.56 26.96 4.57
C LYS A 1006 -31.83 27.80 3.51
N ARG A 1007 -31.09 28.83 3.94
CA ARG A 1007 -30.26 29.61 3.01
C ARG A 1007 -29.15 28.78 2.39
N PHE A 1008 -28.47 27.96 3.19
CA PHE A 1008 -27.41 27.08 2.72
C PHE A 1008 -27.93 26.04 1.71
N ALA A 1009 -29.09 25.42 1.98
CA ALA A 1009 -29.80 24.54 1.07
C ALA A 1009 -30.05 25.21 -0.29
N LYS A 1010 -30.63 26.42 -0.25
CA LYS A 1010 -30.87 27.22 -1.44
C LYS A 1010 -29.59 27.51 -2.23
N MET A 1011 -28.47 27.80 -1.54
CA MET A 1011 -27.17 27.98 -2.20
C MET A 1011 -26.70 26.69 -2.90
N MET A 1012 -26.95 25.52 -2.33
CA MET A 1012 -26.56 24.25 -2.94
C MET A 1012 -27.41 23.90 -4.16
N ILE A 1013 -28.71 24.17 -4.09
CA ILE A 1013 -29.66 23.88 -5.18
C ILE A 1013 -29.49 24.92 -6.29
N ASP A 1014 -29.73 26.20 -5.99
CA ASP A 1014 -29.79 27.27 -6.99
C ASP A 1014 -28.41 27.61 -7.57
N GLU A 1015 -27.38 27.66 -6.72
CA GLU A 1015 -26.04 28.10 -7.16
C GLU A 1015 -25.14 26.93 -7.56
N MET A 1016 -25.21 25.78 -6.88
CA MET A 1016 -24.33 24.64 -7.16
C MET A 1016 -25.00 23.55 -8.01
N GLY A 1017 -26.32 23.59 -8.23
CA GLY A 1017 -27.04 22.64 -9.07
C GLY A 1017 -27.16 21.24 -8.45
N TYR A 1018 -27.19 21.14 -7.13
CA TYR A 1018 -27.49 19.88 -6.45
C TYR A 1018 -28.99 19.58 -6.51
N GLU A 1019 -29.32 18.29 -6.48
CA GLU A 1019 -30.71 17.81 -6.49
C GLU A 1019 -31.47 18.32 -5.26
N GLU A 1020 -32.70 18.80 -5.49
CA GLU A 1020 -33.56 19.36 -4.45
C GLU A 1020 -33.87 18.32 -3.36
N GLU A 1021 -34.12 17.07 -3.72
CA GLU A 1021 -34.41 15.97 -2.79
C GLU A 1021 -33.27 15.73 -1.77
N ASP A 1022 -32.02 16.00 -2.14
CA ASP A 1022 -30.85 15.79 -1.28
C ASP A 1022 -30.60 16.96 -0.30
N TRP A 1023 -31.19 18.14 -0.55
CA TRP A 1023 -30.84 19.40 0.12
C TRP A 1023 -32.03 20.24 0.62
N ASP A 1024 -33.26 20.04 0.16
CA ASP A 1024 -34.42 20.91 0.51
C ASP A 1024 -34.83 20.84 1.99
N ASN A 1025 -34.38 19.81 2.71
CA ASN A 1025 -34.63 19.64 4.15
C ASN A 1025 -33.35 19.25 4.92
N LEU A 1026 -32.37 20.17 5.03
CA LEU A 1026 -31.15 19.91 5.79
C LEU A 1026 -31.42 19.69 7.28
N TRP A 1027 -31.15 18.46 7.73
CA TRP A 1027 -31.09 18.04 9.13
C TRP A 1027 -32.41 18.17 9.93
N ASN A 1028 -33.56 18.35 9.26
CA ASN A 1028 -34.92 18.35 9.84
C ASN A 1028 -35.12 19.35 11.01
N TYR A 1029 -34.75 20.62 10.82
CA TYR A 1029 -34.99 21.70 11.80
C TYR A 1029 -36.23 22.54 11.51
#